data_AF-A0A553GNV8-F1
#
_entry.id   AF-A0A553GNV8-F1
#
_cell.length_a   1.000
_cell.length_b   1.000
_cell.length_c   1.000
_cell.angle_alpha   90.00
_cell.angle_beta   90.00
_cell.angle_gamma   90.00
#
_symmetry.space_group_name_H-M   'P 1'
#
loop_
_entity.id
_entity.type
_entity.pdbx_description
1 polymer ?
#
loop_
_entity_poly.entity_id
_entity_poly.type
_entity_poly.pdbx_seq_one_letter_code
_entity_poly.pdbx_strand_id
1 'polypeptide(L)'
;MKKVSLKYFLGLSLSVLIGCSYNSTNSIDLEGEWIVKLDSLDVGENEKWFENELSDELTIHLPSTLDKAGIGEEVVLEPKLNRETLFQLTRKRSYIGPAWYQREIDVPAAWENKDIVLEMERVIWKSQVWIDGEYKGSDNSLVTSHKLKLGKLSKGKHLITICIDNRQQYDLCDTTRNLVIAHAYTETTQTIWNGILGDFKLRVVPDFSIENLQVYPDVAENSIKIEAQGSGNSKENIQFIVRNEAGIVLAEKTISADKTIRLEIKDDFEKWSEHNPKLYSLQVTNSLGETLKEVPFGLRKIEAENNNLFINGKRLFLRGTLECSIFPRDGHPPLDDAGWEKVFKAAKEYGLNHLRFHSWCPPKAAFRVADKMGFYLQVELPNWSLRYGEDKDMVRWMEKEGWRMIKEYGNHPSFCFMSMGNELEGDYDLLSSFMEELKEADARHLYTVTSFTFQKPQDAEPQAANDFWITQWTKEGWVRGQGVFDTYSPSFDKDFRSSIEFIDIPLITHEIGQYSVFPNPEEIKKYDGVLAPLNFEAIKTDLEKKGRLDKAGDYQMASGHFAKILYKEEIERAFKTPGISGFQLLDLHDFPGQGTALVGMLDAFWDSKGIITGAEFREFCSEFVPLLKFEKATYSCHEIFTAKAEVSNYWKDLGQSVFEWQISMNNQNLNAGELLIDKIPYGSYAEIGTFDFELKEIKEPVKLDVTLRLKGTEYTNTWPIWVYPQIERNEAGKVLVTSDWQKAEEALSNGEKVLLTPKINELKGIEGKFVPVFWSPVHFPNQPGTMGLLINNKHQAFASFPTEFHSNWQWWDLCKQSKSLEMEKIEAERIVTVIDNFAKNRDLSNLFEARVGKGLLVFSAMDLHSKINDRIVAKTLRQSIMNYMESTEFSPSNELTFEQIKSSFQLDPNAQKLEKKSIYDN
;
A
#
# COMPACT_ATOMS: atom_id res chain seq x y z
N MET A 1 -8.34 84.12 -11.73
CA MET A 1 -7.18 85.05 -11.63
C MET A 1 -5.95 84.19 -11.31
N LYS A 2 -4.73 84.37 -11.86
CA LYS A 2 -4.15 85.31 -12.85
C LYS A 2 -3.32 84.50 -13.90
N LYS A 3 -2.95 85.11 -15.05
CA LYS A 3 -2.09 84.51 -16.09
C LYS A 3 -0.63 84.97 -16.00
N VAL A 4 0.33 84.06 -16.25
CA VAL A 4 1.77 84.25 -16.63
C VAL A 4 2.18 82.97 -17.40
N SER A 5 2.72 82.87 -18.63
CA SER A 5 3.17 83.80 -19.71
C SER A 5 4.63 84.30 -19.60
N LEU A 6 5.59 83.99 -20.50
CA LEU A 6 5.62 83.14 -21.72
C LEU A 6 7.10 82.96 -22.21
N LYS A 7 7.39 81.93 -23.04
CA LYS A 7 8.67 81.69 -23.79
C LYS A 7 9.84 81.17 -22.92
N TYR A 8 10.82 80.40 -23.43
CA TYR A 8 11.32 80.24 -24.82
C TYR A 8 11.36 78.80 -25.37
N PHE A 9 11.53 78.72 -26.69
CA PHE A 9 11.74 77.52 -27.50
C PHE A 9 13.25 77.30 -27.75
N LEU A 10 13.75 76.08 -27.57
CA LEU A 10 14.53 75.35 -28.58
C LEU A 10 14.65 73.88 -28.14
N GLY A 11 14.66 72.94 -29.09
CA GLY A 11 14.68 71.51 -28.80
C GLY A 11 16.09 70.90 -28.85
N LEU A 12 16.30 69.85 -28.06
CA LEU A 12 17.29 68.83 -28.34
C LEU A 12 16.66 67.45 -28.07
N SER A 13 16.63 66.60 -29.09
CA SER A 13 16.26 65.18 -28.92
C SER A 13 17.43 64.44 -28.29
N LEU A 14 17.26 63.89 -27.09
CA LEU A 14 18.25 63.01 -26.47
C LEU A 14 17.68 61.60 -26.34
N SER A 15 18.39 60.63 -26.89
CA SER A 15 17.95 59.24 -26.98
C SER A 15 17.91 58.57 -25.62
N VAL A 16 16.75 58.07 -25.20
CA VAL A 16 16.67 57.12 -24.08
C VAL A 16 17.16 55.77 -24.58
N LEU A 17 18.44 55.48 -24.36
CA LEU A 17 18.97 54.13 -24.49
C LEU A 17 18.38 53.28 -23.35
N ILE A 18 17.27 52.61 -23.63
CA ILE A 18 16.77 51.53 -22.80
C ILE A 18 17.77 50.38 -22.93
N GLY A 19 18.69 50.29 -21.97
CA GLY A 19 19.55 49.13 -21.83
C GLY A 19 18.73 47.95 -21.36
N CYS A 20 18.17 47.18 -22.30
CA CYS A 20 17.57 45.89 -22.00
C CYS A 20 18.67 44.95 -21.48
N SER A 21 18.75 44.81 -20.16
CA SER A 21 19.53 43.77 -19.51
C SER A 21 18.90 42.42 -19.86
N TYR A 22 19.36 41.82 -20.96
CA TYR A 22 19.15 40.41 -21.24
C TYR A 22 19.79 39.62 -20.09
N ASN A 23 18.95 39.15 -19.16
CA ASN A 23 19.33 38.00 -18.34
C ASN A 23 19.46 36.82 -19.31
N SER A 24 20.70 36.43 -19.62
CA SER A 24 20.97 35.19 -20.32
C SER A 24 20.61 34.04 -19.38
N THR A 25 19.41 33.49 -19.54
CA THR A 25 19.02 32.29 -18.78
C THR A 25 19.90 31.14 -19.24
N ASN A 26 20.55 30.46 -18.29
CA ASN A 26 21.35 29.26 -18.56
C ASN A 26 20.46 28.01 -18.82
N SER A 27 19.14 28.20 -18.94
CA SER A 27 18.15 27.21 -19.35
C SER A 27 17.06 27.81 -20.24
N ILE A 28 16.45 26.95 -21.06
CA ILE A 28 15.22 27.20 -21.83
C ILE A 28 14.24 26.09 -21.42
N ASP A 29 13.04 26.47 -21.00
CA ASP A 29 11.98 25.51 -20.73
C ASP A 29 11.38 24.98 -22.04
N LEU A 30 11.03 23.70 -22.07
CA LEU A 30 10.42 23.04 -23.22
C LEU A 30 8.92 22.74 -23.02
N GLU A 31 8.32 23.24 -21.93
CA GLU A 31 6.86 23.35 -21.80
C GLU A 31 6.25 24.08 -23.01
N GLY A 32 5.11 23.59 -23.48
CA GLY A 32 4.30 24.22 -24.54
C GLY A 32 3.75 23.21 -25.54
N GLU A 33 3.24 23.73 -26.66
CA GLU A 33 2.77 22.93 -27.79
C GLU A 33 3.93 22.28 -28.55
N TRP A 34 3.77 20.99 -28.85
CA TRP A 34 4.64 20.17 -29.68
C TRP A 34 3.79 19.46 -30.73
N ILE A 35 4.36 19.28 -31.92
CA ILE A 35 3.84 18.36 -32.93
C ILE A 35 4.14 16.94 -32.47
N VAL A 36 3.23 15.99 -32.70
CA VAL A 36 3.45 14.56 -32.44
C VAL A 36 2.91 13.67 -33.57
N LYS A 37 3.68 12.63 -33.92
CA LYS A 37 3.30 11.58 -34.87
C LYS A 37 3.58 10.19 -34.28
N LEU A 38 2.62 9.28 -34.41
CA LEU A 38 2.73 7.89 -33.94
C LEU A 38 3.38 7.03 -35.03
N ASP A 39 4.37 6.22 -34.68
CA ASP A 39 5.12 5.35 -35.59
C ASP A 39 4.72 3.88 -35.40
N SER A 40 3.42 3.60 -35.57
CA SER A 40 2.85 2.24 -35.42
C SER A 40 3.36 1.21 -36.44
N LEU A 41 4.28 1.59 -37.33
CA LEU A 41 4.84 0.77 -38.41
C LEU A 41 6.38 0.70 -38.40
N ASP A 42 7.06 1.32 -37.42
CA ASP A 42 8.54 1.43 -37.34
C ASP A 42 9.20 2.01 -38.62
N VAL A 43 8.54 2.99 -39.24
CA VAL A 43 9.01 3.63 -40.50
C VAL A 43 9.73 4.95 -40.27
N GLY A 44 9.55 5.65 -39.15
CA GLY A 44 10.01 7.02 -38.96
C GLY A 44 11.53 7.22 -39.01
N GLU A 45 12.31 6.23 -38.58
CA GLU A 45 13.78 6.27 -38.73
C GLU A 45 14.21 5.96 -40.19
N ASN A 46 13.49 5.08 -40.87
CA ASN A 46 13.75 4.67 -42.26
C ASN A 46 13.35 5.76 -43.29
N GLU A 47 12.21 6.42 -43.06
CA GLU A 47 11.71 7.58 -43.82
C GLU A 47 12.36 8.89 -43.36
N LYS A 48 13.17 8.85 -42.29
CA LYS A 48 13.87 9.98 -41.69
C LYS A 48 12.97 11.18 -41.34
N TRP A 49 11.92 10.93 -40.56
CA TRP A 49 11.03 11.98 -40.07
C TRP A 49 11.74 13.09 -39.27
N PHE A 50 12.99 12.87 -38.84
CA PHE A 50 13.85 13.88 -38.23
C PHE A 50 14.49 14.90 -39.20
N GLU A 51 14.51 14.65 -40.52
CA GLU A 51 15.11 15.59 -41.51
C GLU A 51 14.16 16.72 -41.96
N ASN A 52 12.86 16.66 -41.63
CA ASN A 52 11.84 17.60 -42.09
C ASN A 52 10.76 17.83 -41.01
N GLU A 53 9.85 18.79 -41.22
CA GLU A 53 8.58 18.87 -40.48
C GLU A 53 7.74 17.60 -40.72
N LEU A 54 6.99 17.16 -39.71
CA LEU A 54 6.17 15.95 -39.77
C LEU A 54 4.96 16.13 -40.69
N SER A 55 4.44 15.02 -41.23
CA SER A 55 3.16 15.01 -41.99
C SER A 55 2.04 14.40 -41.16
N ASP A 56 0.80 14.83 -41.42
CA ASP A 56 -0.42 14.28 -40.80
C ASP A 56 -0.43 14.45 -39.27
N GLU A 57 -0.04 15.67 -38.86
CA GLU A 57 0.31 16.05 -37.50
C GLU A 57 -0.87 16.02 -36.51
N LEU A 58 -0.60 15.52 -35.30
CA LEU A 58 -1.36 15.84 -34.10
C LEU A 58 -0.56 16.84 -33.26
N THR A 59 -1.22 17.60 -32.38
CA THR A 59 -0.52 18.44 -31.39
C THR A 59 -0.74 17.94 -29.97
N ILE A 60 0.27 18.12 -29.13
CA ILE A 60 0.26 17.79 -27.70
C ILE A 60 0.92 18.92 -26.92
N HIS A 61 0.35 19.29 -25.77
CA HIS A 61 1.05 20.15 -24.81
C HIS A 61 1.93 19.26 -23.93
N LEU A 62 3.25 19.45 -23.96
CA LEU A 62 4.20 18.78 -23.06
C LEU A 62 4.62 19.75 -21.93
N PRO A 63 4.99 19.25 -20.73
CA PRO A 63 5.03 17.85 -20.31
C PRO A 63 3.64 17.22 -20.13
N SER A 64 3.42 16.04 -20.70
CA SER A 64 2.15 15.27 -20.64
C SER A 64 2.33 13.85 -21.22
N THR A 65 1.26 13.06 -21.23
CA THR A 65 1.16 11.76 -21.91
C THR A 65 0.18 11.81 -23.09
N LEU A 66 0.33 10.89 -24.05
CA LEU A 66 -0.64 10.69 -25.13
C LEU A 66 -2.04 10.41 -24.58
N ASP A 67 -2.15 9.59 -23.54
CA ASP A 67 -3.39 9.26 -22.82
C ASP A 67 -4.14 10.51 -22.36
N LYS A 68 -3.43 11.49 -21.77
CA LYS A 68 -3.98 12.78 -21.35
C LYS A 68 -4.33 13.71 -22.51
N ALA A 69 -3.61 13.61 -23.62
CA ALA A 69 -3.94 14.31 -24.86
C ALA A 69 -5.11 13.66 -25.63
N GLY A 70 -5.59 12.48 -25.21
CA GLY A 70 -6.59 11.70 -25.94
C GLY A 70 -6.07 11.02 -27.21
N ILE A 71 -4.76 10.95 -27.38
CA ILE A 71 -4.07 10.41 -28.55
C ILE A 71 -3.83 8.91 -28.35
N GLY A 72 -4.16 8.10 -29.37
CA GLY A 72 -3.99 6.65 -29.38
C GLY A 72 -5.26 5.90 -29.80
N GLU A 73 -5.14 4.57 -29.87
CA GLU A 73 -6.25 3.68 -30.20
C GLU A 73 -7.28 3.65 -29.05
N GLU A 74 -8.56 3.50 -29.40
CA GLU A 74 -9.65 3.43 -28.42
C GLU A 74 -9.75 2.01 -27.85
N VAL A 75 -9.68 1.87 -26.52
CA VAL A 75 -9.73 0.55 -25.89
C VAL A 75 -11.18 0.11 -25.72
N VAL A 76 -11.70 -0.58 -26.74
CA VAL A 76 -13.09 -1.06 -26.77
C VAL A 76 -13.23 -2.38 -26.00
N LEU A 77 -13.30 -2.29 -24.67
CA LEU A 77 -13.64 -3.41 -23.77
C LEU A 77 -15.02 -3.20 -23.14
N GLU A 78 -15.84 -4.25 -23.07
CA GLU A 78 -17.17 -4.20 -22.44
C GLU A 78 -17.10 -4.62 -20.96
N PRO A 79 -17.77 -3.93 -20.02
CA PRO A 79 -17.73 -4.25 -18.59
C PRO A 79 -18.41 -5.60 -18.27
N LYS A 80 -17.60 -6.67 -18.18
CA LYS A 80 -18.06 -8.06 -17.94
C LYS A 80 -17.37 -8.68 -16.74
N LEU A 81 -18.06 -9.59 -16.04
CA LEU A 81 -17.42 -10.47 -15.05
C LEU A 81 -16.61 -11.58 -15.75
N ASN A 82 -15.47 -11.20 -16.33
CA ASN A 82 -14.43 -12.09 -16.85
C ASN A 82 -13.06 -11.70 -16.24
N ARG A 83 -12.03 -12.55 -16.42
CA ARG A 83 -10.70 -12.24 -15.86
C ARG A 83 -10.12 -10.95 -16.44
N GLU A 84 -10.23 -10.78 -17.76
CA GLU A 84 -9.73 -9.63 -18.53
C GLU A 84 -10.18 -8.28 -17.94
N THR A 85 -11.49 -8.07 -17.82
CA THR A 85 -12.06 -6.83 -17.27
C THR A 85 -11.76 -6.65 -15.78
N LEU A 86 -11.74 -7.74 -15.01
CA LEU A 86 -11.52 -7.69 -13.56
C LEU A 86 -10.03 -7.65 -13.17
N PHE A 87 -9.10 -7.77 -14.12
CA PHE A 87 -7.66 -7.84 -13.80
C PHE A 87 -7.08 -6.48 -13.40
N GLN A 88 -7.65 -5.38 -13.89
CA GLN A 88 -7.12 -4.04 -13.70
C GLN A 88 -8.14 -2.98 -14.11
N LEU A 89 -7.80 -1.71 -13.88
CA LEU A 89 -8.45 -0.60 -14.56
C LEU A 89 -8.08 -0.60 -16.06
N THR A 90 -8.94 -0.03 -16.90
CA THR A 90 -8.76 -0.02 -18.35
C THR A 90 -8.40 1.40 -18.82
N ARG A 91 -7.30 1.57 -19.57
CA ARG A 91 -6.99 2.86 -20.21
C ARG A 91 -8.08 3.22 -21.22
N LYS A 92 -8.49 4.48 -21.29
CA LYS A 92 -9.50 4.96 -22.27
C LYS A 92 -8.93 5.08 -23.69
N ARG A 93 -7.61 5.33 -23.79
CA ARG A 93 -6.80 5.35 -25.02
C ARG A 93 -5.53 4.56 -24.76
N SER A 94 -4.94 3.93 -25.77
CA SER A 94 -3.63 3.28 -25.62
C SER A 94 -2.74 3.50 -26.84
N TYR A 95 -1.44 3.61 -26.58
CA TYR A 95 -0.40 3.53 -27.60
C TYR A 95 0.90 2.98 -27.00
N ILE A 96 1.45 1.95 -27.63
CA ILE A 96 2.73 1.31 -27.25
C ILE A 96 3.55 1.16 -28.53
N GLY A 97 4.63 1.92 -28.65
CA GLY A 97 5.42 2.10 -29.86
C GLY A 97 6.22 3.41 -29.84
N PRO A 98 7.01 3.69 -30.89
CA PRO A 98 7.74 4.95 -31.00
C PRO A 98 6.79 6.12 -31.33
N ALA A 99 6.85 7.19 -30.56
CA ALA A 99 6.18 8.45 -30.87
C ALA A 99 7.23 9.54 -31.11
N TRP A 100 7.10 10.23 -32.25
CA TRP A 100 8.00 11.30 -32.67
C TRP A 100 7.39 12.64 -32.33
N TYR A 101 8.11 13.45 -31.56
CA TYR A 101 7.72 14.78 -31.10
C TYR A 101 8.63 15.82 -31.74
N GLN A 102 8.05 16.90 -32.30
CA GLN A 102 8.80 18.00 -32.91
C GLN A 102 8.39 19.38 -32.39
N ARG A 103 9.39 20.26 -32.30
CA ARG A 103 9.21 21.68 -31.99
C ARG A 103 10.40 22.50 -32.51
N GLU A 104 10.15 23.75 -32.87
CA GLU A 104 11.20 24.73 -33.12
C GLU A 104 11.62 25.42 -31.80
N ILE A 105 12.93 25.51 -31.58
CA ILE A 105 13.56 26.21 -30.44
C ILE A 105 14.43 27.36 -30.94
N ASP A 106 14.44 28.51 -30.25
CA ASP A 106 15.34 29.64 -30.57
C ASP A 106 16.50 29.70 -29.58
N VAL A 107 17.70 29.33 -30.04
CA VAL A 107 18.93 29.33 -29.25
C VAL A 107 19.49 30.75 -29.17
N PRO A 108 19.55 31.37 -27.96
CA PRO A 108 19.93 32.77 -27.83
C PRO A 108 21.44 32.98 -28.06
N ALA A 109 21.82 34.21 -28.44
CA ALA A 109 23.21 34.56 -28.77
C ALA A 109 24.22 34.27 -27.64
N ALA A 110 23.78 34.24 -26.38
CA ALA A 110 24.62 33.94 -25.22
C ALA A 110 25.02 32.46 -25.11
N TRP A 111 24.35 31.56 -25.83
CA TRP A 111 24.63 30.12 -25.85
C TRP A 111 25.56 29.71 -27.00
N GLU A 112 25.94 30.64 -27.88
CA GLU A 112 26.78 30.34 -29.04
C GLU A 112 28.17 29.82 -28.59
N ASN A 113 28.60 28.69 -29.15
CA ASN A 113 29.78 27.92 -28.74
C ASN A 113 29.71 27.27 -27.33
N LYS A 114 28.60 27.34 -26.60
CA LYS A 114 28.40 26.58 -25.35
C LYS A 114 27.82 25.20 -25.65
N ASP A 115 28.18 24.22 -24.83
CA ASP A 115 27.61 22.88 -24.91
C ASP A 115 26.24 22.86 -24.21
N ILE A 116 25.28 22.14 -24.77
CA ILE A 116 23.88 22.10 -24.32
C ILE A 116 23.51 20.66 -23.92
N VAL A 117 22.73 20.54 -22.85
CA VAL A 117 22.09 19.29 -22.40
C VAL A 117 20.57 19.43 -22.47
N LEU A 118 19.90 18.41 -23.00
CA LEU A 118 18.48 18.16 -22.80
C LEU A 118 18.27 17.33 -21.52
N GLU A 119 17.33 17.76 -20.69
CA GLU A 119 16.88 17.04 -19.49
C GLU A 119 15.37 16.75 -19.61
N MET A 120 14.98 15.50 -19.38
CA MET A 120 13.59 15.00 -19.37
C MET A 120 13.37 14.21 -18.09
N GLU A 121 12.52 14.68 -17.17
CA GLU A 121 12.47 14.12 -15.80
C GLU A 121 12.01 12.66 -15.75
N ARG A 122 10.97 12.30 -16.50
CA ARG A 122 10.48 10.92 -16.59
C ARG A 122 9.97 10.60 -18.00
N VAL A 123 10.42 9.46 -18.51
CA VAL A 123 10.11 8.84 -19.80
C VAL A 123 9.95 7.33 -19.52
N ILE A 124 9.09 6.62 -20.25
CA ILE A 124 9.11 5.14 -20.23
C ILE A 124 10.13 4.65 -21.26
N TRP A 125 11.02 3.77 -20.80
CA TRP A 125 12.05 3.07 -21.56
C TRP A 125 13.09 3.94 -22.27
N LYS A 126 12.81 4.45 -23.47
CA LYS A 126 13.87 4.90 -24.39
C LYS A 126 13.56 6.24 -25.03
N SER A 127 14.52 7.15 -25.01
CA SER A 127 14.48 8.38 -25.81
C SER A 127 15.63 8.45 -26.81
N GLN A 128 15.37 8.91 -28.03
CA GLN A 128 16.35 9.27 -29.07
C GLN A 128 16.13 10.74 -29.47
N VAL A 129 17.19 11.49 -29.77
CA VAL A 129 17.10 12.94 -30.07
C VAL A 129 17.93 13.33 -31.30
N TRP A 130 17.36 14.21 -32.12
CA TRP A 130 17.99 14.86 -33.26
C TRP A 130 17.80 16.38 -33.18
N ILE A 131 18.77 17.15 -33.70
CA ILE A 131 18.65 18.59 -33.94
C ILE A 131 18.96 18.84 -35.42
N ASP A 132 18.06 19.51 -36.15
CA ASP A 132 18.15 19.75 -37.60
C ASP A 132 18.47 18.48 -38.42
N GLY A 133 17.90 17.35 -38.00
CA GLY A 133 18.16 16.02 -38.58
C GLY A 133 19.47 15.35 -38.16
N GLU A 134 20.36 16.03 -37.43
CA GLU A 134 21.59 15.42 -36.90
C GLU A 134 21.31 14.69 -35.57
N TYR A 135 21.52 13.37 -35.55
CA TYR A 135 21.34 12.54 -34.34
C TYR A 135 22.32 12.92 -33.23
N LYS A 136 21.81 13.21 -32.04
CA LYS A 136 22.59 13.64 -30.86
C LYS A 136 22.79 12.55 -29.81
N GLY A 137 21.92 11.54 -29.76
CA GLY A 137 22.10 10.39 -28.87
C GLY A 137 20.80 9.80 -28.33
N SER A 138 20.95 8.82 -27.43
CA SER A 138 19.87 8.13 -26.75
C SER A 138 20.17 7.84 -25.28
N ASP A 139 19.12 7.73 -24.48
CA ASP A 139 19.18 7.34 -23.06
C ASP A 139 18.05 6.34 -22.80
N ASN A 140 18.26 5.48 -21.79
CA ASN A 140 17.34 4.43 -21.39
C ASN A 140 17.42 4.19 -19.87
N SER A 141 16.34 4.49 -19.17
CA SER A 141 16.14 4.35 -17.73
C SER A 141 14.64 4.28 -17.42
N LEU A 142 14.29 3.69 -16.28
CA LEU A 142 12.97 3.83 -15.63
C LEU A 142 13.09 4.51 -14.25
N VAL A 143 14.30 4.59 -13.67
CA VAL A 143 14.53 5.13 -12.32
C VAL A 143 14.96 6.60 -12.28
N THR A 144 15.57 7.15 -13.33
CA THR A 144 16.04 8.55 -13.33
C THR A 144 15.82 9.28 -14.65
N SER A 145 15.85 10.61 -14.57
CA SER A 145 15.72 11.54 -15.68
C SER A 145 16.77 11.33 -16.78
N HIS A 146 16.32 11.33 -18.04
CA HIS A 146 17.18 11.19 -19.21
C HIS A 146 17.95 12.49 -19.46
N LYS A 147 19.28 12.40 -19.67
CA LYS A 147 20.19 13.57 -19.70
C LYS A 147 21.15 13.51 -20.89
N LEU A 148 20.75 14.14 -22.00
CA LEU A 148 21.39 14.01 -23.31
C LEU A 148 22.22 15.24 -23.70
N LYS A 149 23.50 15.04 -24.03
CA LYS A 149 24.40 16.11 -24.52
C LYS A 149 24.14 16.35 -26.01
N LEU A 150 23.59 17.52 -26.35
CA LEU A 150 23.29 17.93 -27.73
C LEU A 150 24.50 18.51 -28.46
N GLY A 151 25.60 18.77 -27.75
CA GLY A 151 26.76 19.49 -28.23
C GLY A 151 26.50 20.99 -28.32
N LYS A 152 27.10 21.66 -29.30
CA LYS A 152 27.04 23.11 -29.47
C LYS A 152 26.11 23.46 -30.63
N LEU A 153 25.16 24.36 -30.39
CA LEU A 153 24.26 24.89 -31.42
C LEU A 153 24.64 26.33 -31.79
N SER A 154 24.26 26.75 -32.99
CA SER A 154 24.37 28.14 -33.42
C SER A 154 23.32 29.01 -32.73
N LYS A 155 23.44 30.34 -32.85
CA LYS A 155 22.35 31.24 -32.51
C LYS A 155 21.20 31.10 -33.53
N GLY A 156 19.98 30.90 -33.05
CA GLY A 156 18.75 31.03 -33.84
C GLY A 156 17.82 29.84 -33.73
N LYS A 157 16.86 29.78 -34.66
CA LYS A 157 15.88 28.70 -34.81
C LYS A 157 16.57 27.37 -35.17
N HIS A 158 16.24 26.33 -34.41
CA HIS A 158 16.66 24.95 -34.60
C HIS A 158 15.45 24.02 -34.44
N LEU A 159 15.36 22.95 -35.24
CA LEU A 159 14.30 21.94 -35.13
C LEU A 159 14.76 20.83 -34.18
N ILE A 160 14.13 20.70 -33.01
CA ILE A 160 14.35 19.55 -32.12
C ILE A 160 13.32 18.46 -32.42
N THR A 161 13.83 17.26 -32.71
CA THR A 161 13.03 16.04 -32.87
C THR A 161 13.40 15.06 -31.76
N ILE A 162 12.41 14.53 -31.05
CA ILE A 162 12.56 13.52 -30.00
C ILE A 162 11.70 12.32 -30.36
N CYS A 163 12.27 11.11 -30.37
CA CYS A 163 11.50 9.88 -30.46
C CYS A 163 11.49 9.18 -29.09
N ILE A 164 10.29 8.89 -28.58
CA ILE A 164 10.08 8.14 -27.33
C ILE A 164 9.51 6.76 -27.69
N ASP A 165 10.28 5.70 -27.43
CA ASP A 165 9.83 4.32 -27.60
C ASP A 165 9.55 3.70 -26.24
N ASN A 166 8.25 3.59 -25.91
CA ASN A 166 7.78 3.02 -24.65
C ASN A 166 7.61 1.50 -24.70
N ARG A 167 8.03 0.80 -25.77
CA ARG A 167 8.04 -0.67 -25.82
C ARG A 167 9.06 -1.26 -24.86
N GLN A 168 8.77 -2.46 -24.38
CA GLN A 168 9.64 -3.23 -23.49
C GLN A 168 11.02 -3.48 -24.11
N GLN A 169 12.07 -2.98 -23.46
CA GLN A 169 13.45 -3.14 -23.93
C GLN A 169 14.15 -4.37 -23.30
N TYR A 170 13.76 -4.76 -22.08
CA TYR A 170 14.28 -5.92 -21.35
C TYR A 170 13.17 -6.67 -20.60
N ASP A 171 13.38 -7.95 -20.29
CA ASP A 171 12.42 -8.72 -19.48
C ASP A 171 12.59 -8.44 -17.99
N LEU A 172 11.53 -7.90 -17.36
CA LEU A 172 11.53 -7.46 -15.96
C LEU A 172 10.69 -8.35 -15.04
N CYS A 173 10.16 -9.48 -15.52
CA CYS A 173 8.95 -10.07 -14.93
C CYS A 173 8.94 -11.61 -14.78
N ASP A 174 7.80 -12.09 -14.28
CA ASP A 174 7.44 -13.49 -14.14
C ASP A 174 7.07 -14.13 -15.49
N THR A 175 8.07 -14.77 -16.10
CA THR A 175 7.91 -15.54 -17.35
C THR A 175 7.04 -16.79 -17.21
N THR A 176 6.67 -17.22 -15.99
CA THR A 176 5.78 -18.38 -15.78
C THR A 176 4.31 -18.01 -16.01
N ARG A 177 3.95 -16.73 -15.80
CA ARG A 177 2.59 -16.22 -15.98
C ARG A 177 2.38 -15.44 -17.28
N ASN A 178 3.43 -15.12 -18.03
CA ASN A 178 3.42 -14.24 -19.21
C ASN A 178 2.79 -12.86 -18.91
N LEU A 179 3.13 -12.27 -17.76
CA LEU A 179 2.59 -10.99 -17.31
C LEU A 179 3.71 -10.04 -16.90
N VAL A 180 3.74 -8.86 -17.51
CA VAL A 180 4.67 -7.80 -17.13
C VAL A 180 4.14 -7.11 -15.87
N ILE A 181 4.71 -7.46 -14.71
CA ILE A 181 4.17 -7.11 -13.38
C ILE A 181 5.02 -6.12 -12.58
N ALA A 182 6.28 -5.86 -12.94
CA ALA A 182 7.12 -4.86 -12.28
C ALA A 182 6.47 -3.47 -12.38
N HIS A 183 6.26 -2.79 -11.25
CA HIS A 183 5.43 -1.58 -11.24
C HIS A 183 6.06 -0.36 -11.93
N ALA A 184 7.37 -0.43 -12.19
CA ALA A 184 8.07 0.50 -13.07
C ALA A 184 7.56 0.50 -14.52
N TYR A 185 6.92 -0.60 -14.98
CA TYR A 185 6.44 -0.77 -16.35
C TYR A 185 5.35 -1.85 -16.40
N THR A 186 4.08 -1.47 -16.14
CA THR A 186 2.95 -2.41 -16.19
C THR A 186 1.61 -1.71 -16.45
N GLU A 187 0.76 -2.34 -17.25
CA GLU A 187 -0.64 -1.94 -17.42
C GLU A 187 -1.47 -2.05 -16.13
N THR A 188 -1.01 -2.82 -15.13
CA THR A 188 -1.79 -3.07 -13.91
C THR A 188 -1.82 -1.90 -12.91
N THR A 189 -0.87 -0.95 -12.97
CA THR A 189 -0.83 0.21 -12.06
C THR A 189 -0.49 1.52 -12.79
N GLN A 190 0.78 1.75 -13.16
CA GLN A 190 1.20 3.03 -13.77
C GLN A 190 0.90 3.16 -15.26
N THR A 191 0.33 2.14 -15.91
CA THR A 191 0.17 2.04 -17.38
C THR A 191 1.48 2.01 -18.16
N ILE A 192 1.37 1.69 -19.46
CA ILE A 192 2.45 1.86 -20.44
C ILE A 192 2.16 3.13 -21.27
N TRP A 193 2.18 4.29 -20.61
CA TRP A 193 2.02 5.59 -21.27
C TRP A 193 3.19 5.91 -22.22
N ASN A 194 2.97 6.81 -23.17
CA ASN A 194 4.02 7.45 -23.97
C ASN A 194 3.91 8.96 -23.77
N GLY A 195 5.03 9.67 -23.74
CA GLY A 195 5.11 11.10 -23.46
C GLY A 195 6.41 11.50 -22.76
N ILE A 196 6.43 12.72 -22.24
CA ILE A 196 7.51 13.28 -21.43
C ILE A 196 6.87 13.98 -20.24
N LEU A 197 7.29 13.64 -19.02
CA LEU A 197 6.71 14.15 -17.78
C LEU A 197 7.75 14.84 -16.89
N GLY A 198 7.29 15.83 -16.13
CA GLY A 198 8.09 16.59 -15.15
C GLY A 198 9.01 17.63 -15.79
N ASP A 199 10.13 17.91 -15.14
CA ASP A 199 11.18 18.82 -15.60
C ASP A 199 11.61 18.50 -17.06
N PHE A 200 11.29 19.38 -18.02
CA PHE A 200 11.59 19.20 -19.45
C PHE A 200 12.23 20.47 -20.03
N LYS A 201 13.54 20.45 -20.31
CA LYS A 201 14.30 21.68 -20.59
C LYS A 201 15.66 21.46 -21.25
N LEU A 202 16.13 22.51 -21.92
CA LEU A 202 17.52 22.66 -22.33
C LEU A 202 18.30 23.43 -21.26
N ARG A 203 19.56 23.05 -21.04
CA ARG A 203 20.49 23.70 -20.11
C ARG A 203 21.87 23.87 -20.76
N VAL A 204 22.47 25.04 -20.55
CA VAL A 204 23.88 25.28 -20.87
C VAL A 204 24.75 24.52 -19.88
N VAL A 205 25.72 23.76 -20.40
CA VAL A 205 26.80 23.19 -19.60
C VAL A 205 27.81 24.32 -19.30
N PRO A 206 28.06 24.65 -18.01
CA PRO A 206 29.07 25.64 -17.65
C PRO A 206 30.50 25.15 -17.99
N ASP A 207 31.46 26.07 -18.13
CA ASP A 207 32.85 25.73 -18.50
C ASP A 207 33.57 24.85 -17.44
N PHE A 208 33.00 24.79 -16.23
CA PHE A 208 33.25 23.76 -15.22
C PHE A 208 31.91 23.34 -14.56
N SER A 209 31.63 22.04 -14.53
CA SER A 209 30.41 21.44 -14.00
C SER A 209 30.70 20.48 -12.85
N ILE A 210 29.73 20.28 -11.96
CA ILE A 210 29.76 19.24 -10.91
C ILE A 210 28.87 18.08 -11.38
N GLU A 211 29.49 17.06 -11.97
CA GLU A 211 28.79 15.91 -12.58
C GLU A 211 28.28 14.91 -11.53
N ASN A 212 28.90 14.88 -10.34
CA ASN A 212 28.47 14.12 -9.17
C ASN A 212 28.76 14.91 -7.89
N LEU A 213 27.86 14.87 -6.92
CA LEU A 213 28.00 15.50 -5.61
C LEU A 213 27.31 14.62 -4.57
N GLN A 214 28.10 14.03 -3.67
CA GLN A 214 27.62 13.14 -2.62
C GLN A 214 28.00 13.68 -1.24
N VAL A 215 27.04 13.60 -0.33
CA VAL A 215 27.13 14.06 1.06
C VAL A 215 26.91 12.85 1.96
N TYR A 216 27.93 12.54 2.76
CA TYR A 216 27.95 11.41 3.69
C TYR A 216 27.89 11.96 5.13
N PRO A 217 26.76 11.81 5.83
CA PRO A 217 26.60 12.32 7.19
C PRO A 217 27.39 11.49 8.22
N ASP A 218 28.10 12.16 9.13
CA ASP A 218 28.78 11.56 10.28
C ASP A 218 28.12 12.02 11.59
N VAL A 219 27.23 11.17 12.09
CA VAL A 219 26.43 11.40 13.31
C VAL A 219 27.26 11.37 14.59
N ALA A 220 28.50 10.84 14.55
CA ALA A 220 29.40 10.80 15.69
C ALA A 220 30.25 12.08 15.79
N GLU A 221 30.76 12.56 14.65
CA GLU A 221 31.62 13.75 14.55
C GLU A 221 30.85 15.07 14.36
N ASN A 222 29.52 15.01 14.26
CA ASN A 222 28.62 16.12 13.88
C ASN A 222 29.09 16.82 12.59
N SER A 223 29.33 16.01 11.55
CA SER A 223 29.93 16.49 10.31
C SER A 223 29.29 15.89 9.06
N ILE A 224 29.61 16.49 7.92
CA ILE A 224 29.37 15.93 6.59
C ILE A 224 30.69 15.78 5.86
N LYS A 225 30.88 14.62 5.22
CA LYS A 225 31.97 14.36 4.27
C LYS A 225 31.39 14.52 2.87
N ILE A 226 32.06 15.32 2.05
CA ILE A 226 31.60 15.73 0.73
C ILE A 226 32.55 15.16 -0.31
N GLU A 227 32.03 14.37 -1.23
CA GLU A 227 32.74 13.92 -2.43
C GLU A 227 32.09 14.55 -3.67
N ALA A 228 32.88 15.26 -4.48
CA ALA A 228 32.39 15.85 -5.72
C ALA A 228 33.30 15.51 -6.91
N GLN A 229 32.68 15.25 -8.06
CA GLN A 229 33.37 14.98 -9.33
C GLN A 229 33.16 16.15 -10.28
N GLY A 230 34.23 16.88 -10.56
CA GLY A 230 34.26 18.04 -11.44
C GLY A 230 34.58 17.66 -12.89
N SER A 231 33.98 18.38 -13.84
CA SER A 231 34.24 18.25 -15.28
C SER A 231 34.48 19.64 -15.89
N GLY A 232 35.22 19.69 -16.99
CA GLY A 232 35.75 20.94 -17.56
C GLY A 232 37.22 21.20 -17.20
N ASN A 233 37.73 22.36 -17.59
CA ASN A 233 39.13 22.78 -17.42
C ASN A 233 39.23 24.21 -16.85
N SER A 234 38.44 24.54 -15.83
CA SER A 234 38.57 25.81 -15.09
C SER A 234 39.70 25.74 -14.06
N LYS A 235 40.19 26.92 -13.64
CA LYS A 235 41.05 27.13 -12.47
C LYS A 235 40.47 28.20 -11.53
N GLU A 236 39.18 28.50 -11.68
CA GLU A 236 38.50 29.41 -10.78
C GLU A 236 38.35 28.82 -9.38
N ASN A 237 37.93 29.66 -8.44
CA ASN A 237 37.49 29.19 -7.14
C ASN A 237 35.98 28.94 -7.16
N ILE A 238 35.58 27.82 -6.58
CA ILE A 238 34.19 27.40 -6.33
C ILE A 238 33.92 27.44 -4.83
N GLN A 239 32.67 27.68 -4.44
CA GLN A 239 32.27 27.75 -3.04
C GLN A 239 31.28 26.63 -2.71
N PHE A 240 31.54 25.90 -1.63
CA PHE A 240 30.63 24.95 -1.01
C PHE A 240 29.93 25.67 0.14
N ILE A 241 28.63 25.89 0.03
CA ILE A 241 27.80 26.65 0.96
C ILE A 241 26.75 25.70 1.56
N VAL A 242 26.71 25.59 2.88
CA VAL A 242 25.72 24.79 3.61
C VAL A 242 24.64 25.70 4.15
N ARG A 243 23.37 25.38 3.86
CA ARG A 243 22.19 26.13 4.31
C ARG A 243 21.23 25.24 5.10
N ASN A 244 20.49 25.85 6.03
CA ASN A 244 19.29 25.22 6.61
C ASN A 244 18.01 25.59 5.83
N GLU A 245 16.87 25.02 6.23
CA GLU A 245 15.54 25.30 5.65
C GLU A 245 15.13 26.79 5.65
N ALA A 246 15.69 27.61 6.54
CA ALA A 246 15.46 29.06 6.57
C ALA A 246 16.41 29.85 5.63
N GLY A 247 17.22 29.16 4.81
CA GLY A 247 18.19 29.73 3.88
C GLY A 247 19.47 30.27 4.53
N ILE A 248 19.58 30.18 5.86
CA ILE A 248 20.71 30.69 6.65
C ILE A 248 21.94 29.85 6.33
N VAL A 249 23.04 30.51 5.94
CA VAL A 249 24.35 29.87 5.77
C VAL A 249 24.89 29.48 7.14
N LEU A 250 25.24 28.21 7.30
CA LEU A 250 25.90 27.69 8.49
C LEU A 250 27.42 27.66 8.27
N ALA A 251 27.85 27.03 7.18
CA ALA A 251 29.24 26.92 6.77
C ALA A 251 29.46 27.30 5.30
N GLU A 252 30.64 27.84 5.02
CA GLU A 252 31.14 28.12 3.67
C GLU A 252 32.59 27.65 3.54
N LYS A 253 32.93 26.98 2.43
CA LYS A 253 34.32 26.66 2.06
C LYS A 253 34.59 26.98 0.60
N THR A 254 35.53 27.89 0.35
CA THR A 254 36.04 28.20 -0.99
C THR A 254 37.28 27.35 -1.29
N ILE A 255 37.30 26.69 -2.45
CA ILE A 255 38.48 25.97 -2.98
C ILE A 255 38.65 26.27 -4.47
N SER A 256 39.81 25.94 -5.05
CA SER A 256 39.97 25.93 -6.51
C SER A 256 39.27 24.72 -7.13
N ALA A 257 38.72 24.88 -8.33
CA ALA A 257 38.10 23.80 -9.09
C ALA A 257 39.08 22.66 -9.40
N ASP A 258 38.65 21.42 -9.21
CA ASP A 258 39.39 20.19 -9.54
C ASP A 258 38.42 19.07 -9.93
N LYS A 259 38.93 18.01 -10.57
CA LYS A 259 38.13 16.87 -11.04
C LYS A 259 37.65 15.95 -9.92
N THR A 260 38.39 15.88 -8.82
CA THR A 260 38.02 15.07 -7.65
C THR A 260 38.22 15.90 -6.39
N ILE A 261 37.11 16.25 -5.75
CA ILE A 261 37.09 17.10 -4.56
C ILE A 261 36.63 16.26 -3.37
N ARG A 262 37.37 16.35 -2.26
CA ARG A 262 37.01 15.78 -0.96
C ARG A 262 37.11 16.84 0.11
N LEU A 263 36.02 17.08 0.84
CA LEU A 263 35.94 18.06 1.92
C LEU A 263 35.21 17.45 3.12
N GLU A 264 35.50 17.96 4.32
CA GLU A 264 34.67 17.75 5.51
C GLU A 264 34.17 19.10 6.01
N ILE A 265 32.91 19.20 6.44
CA ILE A 265 32.33 20.35 7.13
C ILE A 265 31.76 19.86 8.47
N LYS A 266 32.20 20.46 9.58
CA LYS A 266 31.64 20.24 10.93
C LYS A 266 30.81 21.46 11.31
N ASP A 267 29.61 21.25 11.84
CA ASP A 267 28.68 22.28 12.26
C ASP A 267 27.73 21.69 13.32
N ASP A 268 26.83 22.50 13.91
CA ASP A 268 25.83 21.99 14.87
C ASP A 268 24.57 21.49 14.14
N PHE A 269 24.70 20.38 13.41
CA PHE A 269 23.60 19.81 12.65
C PHE A 269 22.61 19.03 13.56
N GLU A 270 21.32 19.34 13.43
CA GLU A 270 20.26 18.57 14.07
C GLU A 270 20.06 17.22 13.37
N LYS A 271 19.84 16.16 14.15
CA LYS A 271 19.72 14.80 13.62
C LYS A 271 18.37 14.56 12.97
N TRP A 272 18.36 14.12 11.70
CA TRP A 272 17.14 13.83 10.94
C TRP A 272 16.52 12.49 11.37
N SER A 273 15.20 12.47 11.59
CA SER A 273 14.37 11.27 11.86
C SER A 273 12.87 11.58 11.76
N GLU A 274 11.99 10.57 11.88
CA GLU A 274 10.52 10.75 11.78
C GLU A 274 9.91 11.78 12.77
N HIS A 275 10.58 11.97 13.91
CA HIS A 275 10.20 12.91 14.97
C HIS A 275 10.94 14.26 14.89
N ASN A 276 11.94 14.37 14.01
CA ASN A 276 12.76 15.57 13.82
C ASN A 276 13.29 15.63 12.36
N PRO A 277 12.44 15.96 11.37
CA PRO A 277 12.80 15.88 9.95
C PRO A 277 13.62 17.09 9.48
N LYS A 278 14.77 17.34 10.11
CA LYS A 278 15.60 18.54 9.89
C LYS A 278 16.44 18.43 8.63
N LEU A 279 16.30 19.42 7.75
CA LEU A 279 16.94 19.41 6.44
C LEU A 279 17.95 20.54 6.25
N TYR A 280 18.90 20.27 5.38
CA TYR A 280 19.93 21.17 4.94
C TYR A 280 20.12 21.04 3.43
N SER A 281 20.70 22.05 2.78
CA SER A 281 21.22 21.92 1.42
C SER A 281 22.70 22.21 1.35
N LEU A 282 23.38 21.48 0.47
CA LEU A 282 24.75 21.78 0.05
C LEU A 282 24.70 22.36 -1.36
N GLN A 283 24.95 23.66 -1.45
CA GLN A 283 25.00 24.43 -2.68
C GLN A 283 26.47 24.59 -3.11
N VAL A 284 26.80 24.25 -4.35
CA VAL A 284 28.11 24.52 -4.95
C VAL A 284 27.96 25.63 -5.99
N THR A 285 28.67 26.74 -5.79
CA THR A 285 28.64 27.90 -6.69
C THR A 285 29.99 28.15 -7.37
N ASN A 286 29.97 28.81 -8.53
CA ASN A 286 31.16 29.28 -9.21
C ASN A 286 31.63 30.65 -8.69
N SER A 287 32.70 31.18 -9.28
CA SER A 287 33.29 32.48 -8.90
C SER A 287 32.39 33.71 -9.15
N LEU A 288 31.26 33.54 -9.84
CA LEU A 288 30.24 34.56 -10.09
C LEU A 288 29.00 34.42 -9.17
N GLY A 289 28.96 33.38 -8.33
CA GLY A 289 27.81 33.05 -7.48
C GLY A 289 26.71 32.24 -8.18
N GLU A 290 26.92 31.80 -9.43
CA GLU A 290 25.99 30.91 -10.13
C GLU A 290 26.05 29.50 -9.51
N THR A 291 24.90 28.86 -9.33
CA THR A 291 24.84 27.49 -8.75
C THR A 291 25.18 26.44 -9.80
N LEU A 292 26.26 25.70 -9.57
CA LEU A 292 26.72 24.58 -10.40
C LEU A 292 25.97 23.28 -10.07
N LYS A 293 25.68 23.05 -8.79
CA LYS A 293 24.89 21.93 -8.28
C LYS A 293 24.36 22.28 -6.89
N GLU A 294 23.18 21.79 -6.55
CA GLU A 294 22.66 21.76 -5.19
C GLU A 294 22.09 20.37 -4.90
N VAL A 295 22.27 19.89 -3.67
CA VAL A 295 21.70 18.63 -3.16
C VAL A 295 21.16 18.84 -1.74
N PRO A 296 20.02 18.22 -1.37
CA PRO A 296 19.57 18.18 0.02
C PRO A 296 20.45 17.20 0.82
N PHE A 297 20.45 17.34 2.15
CA PHE A 297 20.89 16.29 3.06
C PHE A 297 20.21 16.45 4.44
N GLY A 298 20.28 15.41 5.26
CA GLY A 298 19.95 15.45 6.68
C GLY A 298 20.98 14.66 7.47
N LEU A 299 21.38 15.12 8.66
CA LEU A 299 22.36 14.40 9.47
C LEU A 299 21.69 13.16 10.09
N ARG A 300 21.80 11.99 9.43
CA ARG A 300 21.27 10.73 9.96
C ARG A 300 22.15 9.53 9.67
N LYS A 301 22.15 8.56 10.59
CA LYS A 301 22.81 7.25 10.45
C LYS A 301 21.76 6.18 10.71
N ILE A 302 21.61 5.26 9.75
CA ILE A 302 20.76 4.08 9.88
C ILE A 302 21.66 2.86 10.06
N GLU A 303 21.28 1.93 10.92
CA GLU A 303 22.10 0.79 11.32
C GLU A 303 21.23 -0.45 11.55
N ALA A 304 21.78 -1.63 11.25
CA ALA A 304 21.28 -2.90 11.72
C ALA A 304 22.24 -3.42 12.80
N GLU A 305 21.74 -3.79 13.97
CA GLU A 305 22.55 -4.42 15.02
C GLU A 305 21.78 -5.56 15.69
N ASN A 306 22.23 -6.79 15.46
CA ASN A 306 21.47 -8.00 15.73
C ASN A 306 20.07 -7.92 15.03
N ASN A 307 19.03 -8.50 15.63
CA ASN A 307 17.65 -8.45 15.12
C ASN A 307 16.93 -7.08 15.26
N ASN A 308 17.65 -5.96 15.25
CA ASN A 308 17.09 -4.61 15.47
C ASN A 308 17.60 -3.58 14.46
N LEU A 309 16.68 -2.82 13.88
CA LEU A 309 17.00 -1.58 13.16
C LEU A 309 17.23 -0.42 14.15
N PHE A 310 18.09 0.52 13.78
CA PHE A 310 18.35 1.76 14.52
C PHE A 310 18.43 2.97 13.60
N ILE A 311 17.95 4.11 14.09
CA ILE A 311 18.13 5.45 13.53
C ILE A 311 18.82 6.32 14.58
N ASN A 312 19.99 6.87 14.24
CA ASN A 312 20.80 7.75 15.11
C ASN A 312 21.15 7.13 16.49
N GLY A 313 21.38 5.82 16.56
CA GLY A 313 21.64 5.08 17.80
C GLY A 313 20.40 4.80 18.66
N LYS A 314 19.19 5.01 18.13
CA LYS A 314 17.91 4.66 18.77
C LYS A 314 17.18 3.60 17.94
N ARG A 315 16.59 2.58 18.57
CA ARG A 315 15.86 1.52 17.85
C ARG A 315 14.73 2.08 16.97
N LEU A 316 14.59 1.54 15.77
CA LEU A 316 13.56 1.87 14.80
C LEU A 316 12.60 0.69 14.66
N PHE A 317 11.31 0.98 14.52
CA PHE A 317 10.31 0.01 14.09
C PHE A 317 9.54 0.57 12.91
N LEU A 318 9.57 -0.14 11.77
CA LEU A 318 8.92 0.28 10.54
C LEU A 318 7.42 -0.06 10.61
N ARG A 319 6.61 0.98 10.58
CA ARG A 319 5.16 0.93 10.42
C ARG A 319 4.90 1.25 8.96
N GLY A 320 4.99 0.23 8.12
CA GLY A 320 5.09 0.39 6.67
C GLY A 320 3.79 0.09 5.93
N THR A 321 3.58 0.79 4.82
CA THR A 321 2.79 0.30 3.68
C THR A 321 3.66 0.38 2.43
N LEU A 322 3.11 0.06 1.27
CA LEU A 322 3.77 0.17 -0.03
C LEU A 322 3.00 1.08 -0.99
N GLU A 323 3.65 1.40 -2.10
CA GLU A 323 3.10 2.19 -3.20
C GLU A 323 3.63 1.61 -4.52
N CYS A 324 2.71 1.31 -5.44
CA CYS A 324 2.96 0.58 -6.69
C CYS A 324 2.76 1.48 -7.93
N SER A 325 2.94 2.79 -7.76
CA SER A 325 2.58 3.83 -8.73
C SER A 325 1.08 3.82 -9.10
N ILE A 326 0.21 3.69 -8.08
CA ILE A 326 -1.25 3.65 -8.19
C ILE A 326 -1.80 5.08 -8.21
N PHE A 327 -2.03 5.61 -9.41
CA PHE A 327 -2.56 6.96 -9.62
C PHE A 327 -3.68 6.97 -10.66
N PRO A 328 -4.91 6.50 -10.31
CA PRO A 328 -5.92 6.12 -11.30
C PRO A 328 -6.47 7.24 -12.19
N ARG A 329 -6.41 8.50 -11.74
CA ARG A 329 -6.81 9.66 -12.55
C ARG A 329 -5.81 9.91 -13.67
N ASP A 330 -4.53 9.94 -13.35
CA ASP A 330 -3.50 10.43 -14.25
C ASP A 330 -2.86 9.31 -15.08
N GLY A 331 -2.98 8.06 -14.63
CA GLY A 331 -2.35 6.90 -15.28
C GLY A 331 -0.83 7.00 -15.27
N HIS A 332 -0.26 7.71 -14.30
CA HIS A 332 1.17 7.88 -14.03
C HIS A 332 1.35 8.56 -12.66
N PRO A 333 2.52 8.47 -12.00
CA PRO A 333 2.73 9.12 -10.70
C PRO A 333 2.91 10.64 -10.82
N PRO A 334 2.65 11.44 -9.77
CA PRO A 334 2.85 12.89 -9.78
C PRO A 334 4.34 13.27 -9.71
N LEU A 335 4.70 14.36 -10.38
CA LEU A 335 6.07 14.89 -10.44
C LEU A 335 6.27 16.12 -9.51
N ASP A 336 5.19 16.60 -8.88
CA ASP A 336 5.18 17.71 -7.94
C ASP A 336 5.08 17.23 -6.48
N ASP A 337 5.40 18.13 -5.54
CA ASP A 337 5.34 17.84 -4.11
C ASP A 337 3.89 17.66 -3.63
N ALA A 338 2.89 18.29 -4.25
CA ALA A 338 1.51 18.29 -3.77
C ALA A 338 0.84 16.92 -3.90
N GLY A 339 1.12 16.19 -4.98
CA GLY A 339 0.64 14.81 -5.16
C GLY A 339 1.22 13.85 -4.11
N TRP A 340 2.51 13.98 -3.80
CA TRP A 340 3.18 13.16 -2.77
C TRP A 340 2.82 13.59 -1.35
N GLU A 341 2.58 14.88 -1.11
CA GLU A 341 2.06 15.38 0.17
C GLU A 341 0.72 14.75 0.52
N LYS A 342 -0.16 14.44 -0.45
CA LYS A 342 -1.39 13.66 -0.18
C LYS A 342 -1.05 12.26 0.35
N VAL A 343 -0.19 11.52 -0.35
CA VAL A 343 0.18 10.13 -0.02
C VAL A 343 0.82 10.05 1.36
N PHE A 344 1.89 10.80 1.60
CA PHE A 344 2.61 10.76 2.89
C PHE A 344 1.79 11.32 4.06
N LYS A 345 0.89 12.28 3.82
CA LYS A 345 -0.05 12.76 4.85
C LYS A 345 -1.07 11.70 5.23
N ALA A 346 -1.70 11.05 4.26
CA ALA A 346 -2.65 9.97 4.52
C ALA A 346 -1.98 8.79 5.27
N ALA A 347 -0.77 8.39 4.86
CA ALA A 347 0.01 7.37 5.57
C ALA A 347 0.32 7.79 7.03
N LYS A 348 0.76 9.04 7.26
CA LYS A 348 1.09 9.55 8.61
C LYS A 348 -0.14 9.77 9.50
N GLU A 349 -1.30 10.11 8.93
CA GLU A 349 -2.59 10.16 9.64
C GLU A 349 -3.03 8.80 10.19
N TYR A 350 -2.60 7.70 9.53
CA TYR A 350 -2.79 6.31 9.96
C TYR A 350 -1.55 5.75 10.71
N GLY A 351 -0.67 6.63 11.20
CA GLY A 351 0.45 6.28 12.10
C GLY A 351 1.66 5.59 11.46
N LEU A 352 1.67 5.46 10.14
CA LEU A 352 2.80 4.90 9.39
C LEU A 352 4.00 5.86 9.39
N ASN A 353 5.21 5.29 9.30
CA ASN A 353 6.48 6.02 9.15
C ASN A 353 7.35 5.51 7.98
N HIS A 354 6.92 4.46 7.29
CA HIS A 354 7.68 3.77 6.25
C HIS A 354 6.86 3.58 4.97
N LEU A 355 7.46 3.80 3.80
CA LEU A 355 6.85 3.51 2.50
C LEU A 355 7.80 2.70 1.63
N ARG A 356 7.32 1.58 1.09
CA ARG A 356 8.03 0.72 0.13
C ARG A 356 7.56 0.98 -1.29
N PHE A 357 8.46 1.40 -2.18
CA PHE A 357 8.18 1.54 -3.60
C PHE A 357 8.40 0.20 -4.32
N HIS A 358 7.34 -0.61 -4.34
CA HIS A 358 7.39 -2.02 -4.75
C HIS A 358 7.80 -2.18 -6.23
N SER A 359 8.93 -2.80 -6.51
CA SER A 359 9.51 -3.02 -7.86
C SER A 359 9.57 -1.76 -8.75
N TRP A 360 9.82 -0.58 -8.16
CA TRP A 360 10.09 0.67 -8.89
C TRP A 360 10.78 1.77 -8.05
N CYS A 361 11.33 2.77 -8.76
CA CYS A 361 11.85 4.01 -8.15
C CYS A 361 10.89 5.19 -8.41
N PRO A 362 10.53 5.97 -7.36
CA PRO A 362 9.60 7.08 -7.50
C PRO A 362 10.26 8.34 -8.09
N PRO A 363 9.46 9.34 -8.51
CA PRO A 363 9.96 10.64 -8.92
C PRO A 363 10.69 11.38 -7.80
N LYS A 364 11.52 12.36 -8.17
CA LYS A 364 12.28 13.20 -7.22
C LYS A 364 11.40 13.88 -6.17
N ALA A 365 10.15 14.18 -6.51
CA ALA A 365 9.16 14.73 -5.60
C ALA A 365 8.86 13.84 -4.38
N ALA A 366 8.79 12.52 -4.54
CA ALA A 366 8.52 11.60 -3.45
C ALA A 366 9.61 11.70 -2.36
N PHE A 367 10.88 11.71 -2.78
CA PHE A 367 12.02 11.91 -1.88
C PHE A 367 11.99 13.29 -1.20
N ARG A 368 11.71 14.37 -1.95
CA ARG A 368 11.58 15.73 -1.38
C ARG A 368 10.51 15.81 -0.29
N VAL A 369 9.37 15.14 -0.47
CA VAL A 369 8.28 15.15 0.52
C VAL A 369 8.57 14.22 1.69
N ALA A 370 9.09 13.01 1.44
CA ALA A 370 9.48 12.07 2.50
C ALA A 370 10.56 12.66 3.42
N ASP A 371 11.54 13.38 2.87
CA ASP A 371 12.54 14.13 3.61
C ASP A 371 11.89 15.14 4.58
N LYS A 372 10.99 16.00 4.08
CA LYS A 372 10.29 17.04 4.85
C LYS A 372 9.36 16.46 5.91
N MET A 373 8.71 15.34 5.60
CA MET A 373 7.70 14.72 6.46
C MET A 373 8.28 13.71 7.44
N GLY A 374 9.57 13.37 7.34
CA GLY A 374 10.21 12.38 8.19
C GLY A 374 9.72 10.97 7.91
N PHE A 375 9.66 10.58 6.64
CA PHE A 375 9.29 9.24 6.20
C PHE A 375 10.54 8.45 5.80
N TYR A 376 10.62 7.19 6.24
CA TYR A 376 11.66 6.27 5.81
C TYR A 376 11.22 5.58 4.52
N LEU A 377 12.08 5.57 3.50
CA LEU A 377 11.78 4.96 2.21
C LEU A 377 12.58 3.67 2.01
N GLN A 378 11.88 2.63 1.57
CA GLN A 378 12.46 1.53 0.82
C GLN A 378 12.22 1.76 -0.67
N VAL A 379 13.29 1.80 -1.45
CA VAL A 379 13.22 1.99 -2.90
C VAL A 379 13.77 0.74 -3.59
N GLU A 380 13.10 0.30 -4.65
CA GLU A 380 13.43 -0.95 -5.33
C GLU A 380 13.88 -0.68 -6.76
N LEU A 381 14.76 -1.53 -7.27
CA LEU A 381 15.03 -1.58 -8.70
C LEU A 381 13.75 -1.99 -9.48
N PRO A 382 13.65 -1.64 -10.78
CA PRO A 382 12.50 -1.94 -11.63
C PRO A 382 12.44 -3.44 -12.01
N ASN A 383 12.36 -4.32 -11.01
CA ASN A 383 12.69 -5.74 -11.14
C ASN A 383 11.69 -6.63 -10.36
N TRP A 384 11.12 -7.61 -11.06
CA TRP A 384 10.33 -8.72 -10.52
C TRP A 384 10.64 -10.00 -11.31
N SER A 385 11.92 -10.21 -11.66
CA SER A 385 12.36 -11.35 -12.46
C SER A 385 12.48 -12.62 -11.62
N LEU A 386 11.87 -13.71 -12.10
CA LEU A 386 12.04 -15.05 -11.53
C LEU A 386 13.20 -15.84 -12.20
N ARG A 387 13.98 -15.19 -13.08
CA ARG A 387 15.04 -15.82 -13.90
C ARG A 387 16.25 -14.88 -14.06
N TYR A 388 16.59 -14.18 -12.98
CA TYR A 388 17.70 -13.24 -12.98
C TYR A 388 19.02 -13.93 -13.34
N GLY A 389 19.88 -13.24 -14.11
CA GLY A 389 21.13 -13.79 -14.64
C GLY A 389 21.06 -14.41 -16.05
N GLU A 390 19.87 -14.79 -16.54
CA GLU A 390 19.73 -15.34 -17.90
C GLU A 390 19.91 -14.27 -18.99
N ASP A 391 19.17 -13.16 -18.93
CA ASP A 391 19.37 -12.00 -19.82
C ASP A 391 20.49 -11.11 -19.29
N LYS A 392 21.66 -11.24 -19.91
CA LYS A 392 22.86 -10.50 -19.54
C LYS A 392 22.84 -9.03 -19.94
N ASP A 393 21.97 -8.61 -20.87
CA ASP A 393 21.79 -7.21 -21.22
C ASP A 393 20.80 -6.54 -20.27
N MET A 394 19.75 -7.25 -19.82
CA MET A 394 18.91 -6.82 -18.70
C MET A 394 19.74 -6.62 -17.42
N VAL A 395 20.57 -7.59 -17.03
CA VAL A 395 21.47 -7.46 -15.87
C VAL A 395 22.36 -6.22 -16.00
N ARG A 396 23.05 -6.04 -17.13
CA ARG A 396 23.89 -4.86 -17.40
C ARG A 396 23.13 -3.54 -17.50
N TRP A 397 21.81 -3.56 -17.60
CA TRP A 397 20.96 -2.38 -17.50
C TRP A 397 20.54 -2.13 -16.06
N MET A 398 20.08 -3.18 -15.36
CA MET A 398 19.70 -3.17 -13.95
C MET A 398 20.86 -2.67 -13.04
N GLU A 399 22.09 -3.11 -13.33
CA GLU A 399 23.33 -2.61 -12.72
C GLU A 399 23.41 -1.07 -12.80
N LYS A 400 23.17 -0.52 -13.99
CA LYS A 400 23.23 0.93 -14.24
C LYS A 400 22.09 1.68 -13.57
N GLU A 401 20.90 1.11 -13.50
CA GLU A 401 19.76 1.70 -12.78
C GLU A 401 20.08 1.87 -11.30
N GLY A 402 20.73 0.88 -10.65
CA GLY A 402 21.19 1.02 -9.26
C GLY A 402 22.23 2.13 -9.09
N TRP A 403 23.25 2.19 -9.96
CA TRP A 403 24.22 3.28 -9.94
C TRP A 403 23.61 4.66 -10.24
N ARG A 404 22.56 4.75 -11.07
CA ARG A 404 21.78 5.98 -11.30
C ARG A 404 21.01 6.40 -10.04
N MET A 405 20.34 5.46 -9.36
CA MET A 405 19.60 5.72 -8.12
C MET A 405 20.50 6.27 -7.01
N ILE A 406 21.62 5.60 -6.74
CA ILE A 406 22.63 6.07 -5.76
C ILE A 406 23.13 7.47 -6.14
N LYS A 407 23.44 7.70 -7.43
CA LYS A 407 23.95 9.00 -7.90
C LYS A 407 22.97 10.16 -7.75
N GLU A 408 21.71 10.01 -8.19
CA GLU A 408 20.75 11.13 -8.19
C GLU A 408 20.01 11.25 -6.84
N TYR A 409 19.77 10.15 -6.11
CA TYR A 409 18.92 10.15 -4.91
C TYR A 409 19.61 9.83 -3.58
N GLY A 410 20.82 9.24 -3.55
CA GLY A 410 21.45 8.77 -2.29
C GLY A 410 21.70 9.85 -1.22
N ASN A 411 21.66 11.14 -1.59
CA ASN A 411 21.76 12.26 -0.65
C ASN A 411 20.47 12.51 0.18
N HIS A 412 19.31 12.04 -0.29
CA HIS A 412 18.03 12.25 0.39
C HIS A 412 17.98 11.44 1.71
N PRO A 413 17.89 12.07 2.90
CA PRO A 413 17.92 11.35 4.17
C PRO A 413 16.76 10.35 4.32
N SER A 414 15.63 10.56 3.64
CA SER A 414 14.52 9.62 3.59
C SER A 414 14.84 8.29 2.90
N PHE A 415 15.72 8.26 1.90
CA PHE A 415 16.15 7.02 1.25
C PHE A 415 16.99 6.21 2.25
N CYS A 416 16.40 5.19 2.86
CA CYS A 416 16.97 4.47 4.00
C CYS A 416 17.27 3.00 3.69
N PHE A 417 16.44 2.37 2.87
CA PHE A 417 16.53 0.96 2.52
C PHE A 417 16.52 0.80 1.00
N MET A 418 17.31 -0.13 0.47
CA MET A 418 17.30 -0.50 -0.95
C MET A 418 17.11 -2.01 -1.11
N SER A 419 16.31 -2.41 -2.10
CA SER A 419 16.14 -3.81 -2.50
C SER A 419 16.41 -3.95 -4.00
N MET A 420 16.99 -5.08 -4.43
CA MET A 420 17.25 -5.30 -5.85
C MET A 420 15.98 -5.67 -6.65
N GLY A 421 14.83 -5.81 -5.98
CA GLY A 421 13.52 -6.05 -6.59
C GLY A 421 12.51 -6.71 -5.63
N ASN A 422 11.41 -7.20 -6.20
CA ASN A 422 10.39 -7.97 -5.48
C ASN A 422 10.43 -9.45 -5.86
N GLU A 423 10.27 -10.34 -4.87
CA GLU A 423 10.10 -11.80 -5.07
C GLU A 423 11.09 -12.44 -6.06
N LEU A 424 12.34 -12.00 -6.04
CA LEU A 424 13.30 -12.38 -7.08
C LEU A 424 13.70 -13.86 -7.02
N GLU A 425 13.92 -14.44 -8.20
CA GLU A 425 14.46 -15.80 -8.37
C GLU A 425 15.49 -15.83 -9.52
N GLY A 426 16.35 -16.85 -9.53
CA GLY A 426 17.44 -17.03 -10.50
C GLY A 426 18.82 -17.10 -9.84
N ASP A 427 19.79 -16.42 -10.44
CA ASP A 427 21.18 -16.35 -9.97
C ASP A 427 21.32 -15.43 -8.74
N TYR A 428 21.25 -16.05 -7.57
CA TYR A 428 21.38 -15.38 -6.28
C TYR A 428 22.79 -14.92 -5.94
N ASP A 429 23.83 -15.57 -6.47
CA ASP A 429 25.21 -15.15 -6.26
C ASP A 429 25.47 -13.83 -7.02
N LEU A 430 24.93 -13.71 -8.23
CA LEU A 430 24.99 -12.50 -9.05
C LEU A 430 24.17 -11.34 -8.43
N LEU A 431 22.95 -11.60 -7.95
CA LEU A 431 22.13 -10.61 -7.24
C LEU A 431 22.83 -10.09 -5.98
N SER A 432 23.38 -11.00 -5.17
CA SER A 432 24.09 -10.65 -3.93
C SER A 432 25.35 -9.84 -4.23
N SER A 433 26.15 -10.27 -5.22
CA SER A 433 27.40 -9.58 -5.59
C SER A 433 27.16 -8.13 -6.02
N PHE A 434 26.15 -7.88 -6.86
CA PHE A 434 25.82 -6.50 -7.28
C PHE A 434 25.29 -5.65 -6.11
N MET A 435 24.46 -6.23 -5.23
CA MET A 435 23.99 -5.54 -4.03
C MET A 435 25.15 -5.20 -3.07
N GLU A 436 26.15 -6.08 -2.95
CA GLU A 436 27.37 -5.83 -2.17
C GLU A 436 28.25 -4.74 -2.79
N GLU A 437 28.38 -4.67 -4.12
CA GLU A 437 29.09 -3.56 -4.81
C GLU A 437 28.45 -2.19 -4.52
N LEU A 438 27.11 -2.09 -4.58
CA LEU A 438 26.38 -0.86 -4.21
C LEU A 438 26.62 -0.49 -2.73
N LYS A 439 26.60 -1.49 -1.85
CA LYS A 439 26.76 -1.35 -0.39
C LYS A 439 28.17 -0.92 0.02
N GLU A 440 29.22 -1.41 -0.65
CA GLU A 440 30.60 -0.95 -0.43
C GLU A 440 30.78 0.50 -0.90
N ALA A 441 30.17 0.87 -2.04
CA ALA A 441 30.26 2.22 -2.58
C ALA A 441 29.39 3.27 -1.85
N ASP A 442 28.28 2.86 -1.23
CA ASP A 442 27.40 3.75 -0.49
C ASP A 442 26.76 3.14 0.77
N ALA A 443 27.51 3.24 1.87
CA ALA A 443 27.07 2.87 3.22
C ALA A 443 26.05 3.85 3.87
N ARG A 444 25.36 4.71 3.10
CA ARG A 444 24.25 5.54 3.62
C ARG A 444 22.94 4.78 3.76
N HIS A 445 22.79 3.63 3.11
CA HIS A 445 21.56 2.85 3.07
C HIS A 445 21.79 1.45 3.68
N LEU A 446 20.71 0.78 4.09
CA LEU A 446 20.73 -0.66 4.34
C LEU A 446 20.21 -1.39 3.11
N TYR A 447 20.73 -2.59 2.83
CA TYR A 447 20.44 -3.34 1.62
C TYR A 447 19.84 -4.73 1.90
N THR A 448 18.92 -5.17 1.05
CA THR A 448 18.46 -6.57 0.94
C THR A 448 18.55 -7.02 -0.52
N VAL A 449 18.88 -8.30 -0.73
CA VAL A 449 18.95 -8.91 -2.06
C VAL A 449 17.58 -8.89 -2.75
N THR A 450 16.51 -9.06 -1.99
CA THR A 450 15.13 -9.03 -2.49
C THR A 450 14.14 -8.68 -1.38
N SER A 451 12.96 -8.19 -1.78
CA SER A 451 11.79 -8.14 -0.92
C SER A 451 11.05 -9.47 -1.05
N PHE A 452 11.34 -10.38 -0.11
CA PHE A 452 10.87 -11.78 -0.10
C PHE A 452 11.25 -12.59 -1.36
N THR A 453 11.02 -13.91 -1.36
CA THR A 453 11.19 -14.84 -2.50
C THR A 453 10.49 -16.17 -2.21
N PHE A 454 10.07 -16.89 -3.25
CA PHE A 454 9.62 -18.29 -3.13
C PHE A 454 10.72 -19.30 -3.51
N GLN A 455 11.88 -18.86 -4.00
CA GLN A 455 12.98 -19.75 -4.38
C GLN A 455 13.53 -20.49 -3.16
N LYS A 456 13.70 -21.81 -3.29
CA LYS A 456 14.18 -22.67 -2.20
C LYS A 456 15.68 -22.98 -2.38
N PRO A 457 16.50 -22.92 -1.31
CA PRO A 457 16.14 -22.71 0.10
C PRO A 457 16.08 -21.24 0.58
N GLN A 458 16.20 -20.26 -0.33
CA GLN A 458 16.24 -18.83 -0.01
C GLN A 458 14.97 -18.28 0.68
N ASP A 459 13.84 -19.00 0.63
CA ASP A 459 12.56 -18.64 1.26
C ASP A 459 12.51 -18.84 2.79
N ALA A 460 13.46 -19.59 3.37
CA ALA A 460 13.33 -20.11 4.74
C ALA A 460 14.35 -19.58 5.77
N GLU A 461 15.45 -18.95 5.31
CA GLU A 461 16.53 -18.41 6.14
C GLU A 461 17.06 -17.06 5.57
N PRO A 462 17.59 -16.15 6.42
CA PRO A 462 18.21 -14.91 5.96
C PRO A 462 19.51 -15.18 5.18
N GLN A 463 19.78 -14.35 4.17
CA GLN A 463 20.98 -14.44 3.34
C GLN A 463 22.10 -13.57 3.91
N ALA A 464 23.34 -14.05 3.88
CA ALA A 464 24.47 -13.43 4.58
C ALA A 464 24.85 -12.01 4.09
N ALA A 465 24.45 -11.63 2.87
CA ALA A 465 24.67 -10.29 2.32
C ALA A 465 23.73 -9.23 2.91
N ASN A 466 22.52 -9.65 3.32
CA ASN A 466 21.42 -8.76 3.75
C ASN A 466 21.75 -8.01 5.05
N ASP A 467 21.46 -6.70 5.08
CA ASP A 467 21.42 -5.93 6.33
C ASP A 467 20.12 -6.15 7.13
N PHE A 468 19.05 -6.65 6.47
CA PHE A 468 17.75 -6.95 7.06
C PHE A 468 17.00 -7.96 6.17
N TRP A 469 16.07 -8.73 6.74
CA TRP A 469 15.31 -9.74 6.01
C TRP A 469 13.82 -9.41 5.95
N ILE A 470 13.26 -9.38 4.74
CA ILE A 470 11.82 -9.27 4.49
C ILE A 470 11.26 -10.66 4.19
N THR A 471 10.31 -11.15 4.99
CA THR A 471 9.70 -12.47 4.73
C THR A 471 8.27 -12.65 5.27
N GLN A 472 7.55 -13.64 4.73
CA GLN A 472 6.24 -14.10 5.17
C GLN A 472 6.33 -15.27 6.18
N TRP A 473 7.41 -16.06 6.10
CA TRP A 473 7.66 -17.24 6.94
C TRP A 473 9.15 -17.53 7.10
N THR A 474 9.44 -18.55 7.88
CA THR A 474 10.77 -19.05 8.20
C THR A 474 10.72 -20.58 8.22
N LYS A 475 11.86 -21.25 8.34
CA LYS A 475 11.91 -22.69 8.63
C LYS A 475 11.16 -23.11 9.91
N GLU A 476 11.00 -22.19 10.87
CA GLU A 476 10.29 -22.39 12.15
C GLU A 476 8.85 -21.82 12.14
N GLY A 477 8.32 -21.46 10.97
CA GLY A 477 6.91 -21.11 10.77
C GLY A 477 6.63 -19.67 10.34
N TRP A 478 5.34 -19.31 10.39
CA TRP A 478 4.79 -18.04 9.91
C TRP A 478 5.14 -16.85 10.79
N VAL A 479 5.45 -15.71 10.16
CA VAL A 479 5.62 -14.41 10.84
C VAL A 479 4.50 -13.40 10.51
N ARG A 480 3.39 -13.90 9.94
CA ARG A 480 2.19 -13.14 9.52
C ARG A 480 0.87 -13.87 9.84
N GLY A 481 -0.24 -13.15 9.81
CA GLY A 481 -1.58 -13.56 10.25
C GLY A 481 -2.32 -14.55 9.33
N GLN A 482 -2.09 -14.49 8.02
CA GLN A 482 -2.74 -15.38 7.03
C GLN A 482 -2.58 -16.88 7.35
N GLY A 483 -1.41 -17.32 7.82
CA GLY A 483 -1.17 -18.71 8.24
C GLY A 483 -1.83 -19.10 9.56
N VAL A 484 -2.31 -18.13 10.33
CA VAL A 484 -2.76 -18.29 11.72
C VAL A 484 -4.29 -18.21 11.87
N PHE A 485 -4.92 -17.15 11.34
CA PHE A 485 -6.26 -16.75 11.78
C PHE A 485 -7.42 -17.66 11.32
N ASP A 486 -7.24 -18.44 10.24
CA ASP A 486 -8.20 -19.50 9.86
C ASP A 486 -7.82 -20.87 10.43
N THR A 487 -6.57 -21.04 10.89
CA THR A 487 -5.98 -22.31 11.33
C THR A 487 -6.24 -22.57 12.81
N TYR A 488 -6.08 -21.55 13.65
CA TYR A 488 -6.14 -21.65 15.11
C TYR A 488 -7.25 -20.77 15.69
N SER A 489 -7.82 -21.20 16.83
CA SER A 489 -8.83 -20.42 17.55
C SER A 489 -8.27 -19.05 18.00
N PRO A 490 -9.11 -18.00 18.07
CA PRO A 490 -8.67 -16.64 18.43
C PRO A 490 -8.00 -16.61 19.80
N SER A 491 -6.77 -16.08 19.84
CA SER A 491 -5.92 -16.02 21.03
C SER A 491 -4.97 -14.83 20.92
N PHE A 492 -4.99 -13.92 21.91
CA PHE A 492 -4.40 -12.56 21.82
C PHE A 492 -3.12 -12.41 22.65
N ASP A 493 -2.71 -13.50 23.31
CA ASP A 493 -1.52 -13.68 24.13
C ASP A 493 -0.27 -14.12 23.32
N LYS A 494 -0.46 -14.59 22.10
CA LYS A 494 0.59 -15.10 21.21
C LYS A 494 1.34 -14.00 20.47
N ASP A 495 2.60 -14.29 20.16
CA ASP A 495 3.49 -13.50 19.30
C ASP A 495 4.24 -14.45 18.34
N PHE A 496 5.11 -13.93 17.46
CA PHE A 496 5.81 -14.73 16.44
C PHE A 496 7.22 -15.20 16.86
N ARG A 497 7.58 -15.04 18.14
CA ARG A 497 8.96 -15.20 18.64
C ARG A 497 9.57 -16.56 18.36
N SER A 498 8.81 -17.63 18.56
CA SER A 498 9.26 -19.01 18.32
C SER A 498 9.64 -19.28 16.86
N SER A 499 9.18 -18.45 15.92
CA SER A 499 9.55 -18.55 14.50
C SER A 499 10.77 -17.70 14.13
N ILE A 500 11.28 -16.85 15.02
CA ILE A 500 12.41 -15.93 14.74
C ILE A 500 13.60 -16.02 15.70
N GLU A 501 13.55 -16.88 16.71
CA GLU A 501 14.63 -17.02 17.72
C GLU A 501 16.01 -17.40 17.15
N PHE A 502 16.07 -17.92 15.92
CA PHE A 502 17.32 -18.23 15.22
C PHE A 502 17.89 -17.07 14.38
N ILE A 503 17.17 -15.95 14.27
CA ILE A 503 17.49 -14.86 13.34
C ILE A 503 18.26 -13.75 14.05
N ASP A 504 19.44 -13.43 13.53
CA ASP A 504 20.39 -12.46 14.06
C ASP A 504 20.48 -11.16 13.25
N ILE A 505 19.70 -11.00 12.17
CA ILE A 505 19.50 -9.73 11.45
C ILE A 505 18.06 -9.21 11.60
N PRO A 506 17.77 -7.92 11.39
CA PRO A 506 16.43 -7.35 11.60
C PRO A 506 15.40 -7.94 10.65
N LEU A 507 14.29 -8.45 11.19
CA LEU A 507 13.17 -8.98 10.39
C LEU A 507 12.08 -7.94 10.18
N ILE A 508 11.58 -7.84 8.95
CA ILE A 508 10.38 -7.09 8.56
C ILE A 508 9.36 -8.09 8.03
N THR A 509 8.14 -8.11 8.57
CA THR A 509 7.08 -8.98 8.04
C THR A 509 6.60 -8.45 6.69
N HIS A 510 6.65 -9.31 5.67
CA HIS A 510 6.22 -9.01 4.30
C HIS A 510 4.69 -9.01 4.17
N GLU A 511 4.17 -7.91 3.63
CA GLU A 511 2.86 -7.80 2.97
C GLU A 511 1.65 -8.25 3.80
N ILE A 512 1.61 -7.86 5.07
CA ILE A 512 0.50 -8.13 5.99
C ILE A 512 -0.80 -7.38 5.58
N GLY A 513 -1.96 -7.75 6.12
CA GLY A 513 -3.21 -7.02 5.85
C GLY A 513 -3.99 -7.45 4.60
N GLN A 514 -3.52 -8.44 3.83
CA GLN A 514 -4.18 -8.93 2.60
C GLN A 514 -5.54 -9.62 2.85
N TYR A 515 -6.57 -8.82 3.15
CA TYR A 515 -7.92 -9.22 3.52
C TYR A 515 -8.93 -8.45 2.65
N SER A 516 -9.50 -9.09 1.63
CA SER A 516 -10.31 -8.36 0.64
C SER A 516 -11.63 -7.80 1.21
N VAL A 517 -11.85 -6.52 0.97
CA VAL A 517 -13.06 -5.74 1.22
C VAL A 517 -13.96 -5.76 -0.03
N PHE A 518 -15.27 -5.73 0.15
CA PHE A 518 -16.23 -5.75 -0.96
C PHE A 518 -16.27 -4.39 -1.69
N PRO A 519 -16.23 -4.37 -3.04
CA PRO A 519 -16.26 -3.14 -3.86
C PRO A 519 -17.53 -2.33 -3.70
N ASN A 520 -17.40 -1.00 -3.77
CA ASN A 520 -18.53 -0.07 -3.72
C ASN A 520 -18.69 0.66 -5.08
N PRO A 521 -19.76 0.40 -5.85
CA PRO A 521 -20.02 1.08 -7.12
C PRO A 521 -20.15 2.61 -7.05
N GLU A 522 -20.32 3.21 -5.87
CA GLU A 522 -20.25 4.66 -5.71
C GLU A 522 -18.85 5.24 -5.98
N GLU A 523 -17.80 4.42 -5.96
CA GLU A 523 -16.42 4.83 -6.27
C GLU A 523 -16.21 5.15 -7.76
N ILE A 524 -17.03 4.58 -8.66
CA ILE A 524 -16.93 4.75 -10.13
C ILE A 524 -16.80 6.22 -10.54
N LYS A 525 -17.51 7.13 -9.84
CA LYS A 525 -17.49 8.58 -10.09
C LYS A 525 -16.16 9.28 -9.78
N LYS A 526 -15.18 8.61 -9.16
CA LYS A 526 -13.82 9.13 -8.95
C LYS A 526 -12.90 8.92 -10.15
N TYR A 527 -13.22 7.97 -11.04
CA TYR A 527 -12.40 7.60 -12.20
C TYR A 527 -12.67 8.53 -13.41
N ASP A 528 -12.52 9.83 -13.17
CA ASP A 528 -12.78 10.91 -14.13
C ASP A 528 -11.66 11.13 -15.16
N GLY A 529 -10.44 10.66 -14.88
CA GLY A 529 -9.24 10.86 -15.69
C GLY A 529 -9.02 9.83 -16.82
N VAL A 530 -7.78 9.37 -17.05
CA VAL A 530 -7.42 8.55 -18.22
C VAL A 530 -7.85 7.07 -18.12
N LEU A 531 -8.09 6.57 -16.91
CA LEU A 531 -8.56 5.20 -16.69
C LEU A 531 -10.08 5.12 -16.51
N ALA A 532 -10.67 4.01 -16.95
CA ALA A 532 -12.05 3.61 -16.75
C ALA A 532 -12.13 2.40 -15.80
N PRO A 533 -13.07 2.38 -14.82
CA PRO A 533 -13.18 1.32 -13.83
C PRO A 533 -14.14 0.21 -14.32
N LEU A 534 -13.85 -0.36 -15.49
CA LEU A 534 -14.71 -1.37 -16.12
C LEU A 534 -14.93 -2.61 -15.22
N ASN A 535 -13.96 -2.89 -14.34
CA ASN A 535 -14.09 -3.85 -13.24
C ASN A 535 -15.25 -3.49 -12.28
N PHE A 536 -15.29 -2.27 -11.73
CA PHE A 536 -16.38 -1.83 -10.86
C PHE A 536 -17.72 -1.75 -11.62
N GLU A 537 -17.71 -1.33 -12.88
CA GLU A 537 -18.92 -1.29 -13.73
C GLU A 537 -19.48 -2.70 -14.00
N ALA A 538 -18.62 -3.69 -14.23
CA ALA A 538 -19.02 -5.09 -14.41
C ALA A 538 -19.65 -5.66 -13.13
N ILE A 539 -19.05 -5.38 -11.98
CA ILE A 539 -19.53 -5.80 -10.65
C ILE A 539 -20.88 -5.14 -10.35
N LYS A 540 -20.99 -3.83 -10.59
CA LYS A 540 -22.26 -3.09 -10.49
C LYS A 540 -23.35 -3.71 -11.35
N THR A 541 -23.06 -3.96 -12.63
CA THR A 541 -24.04 -4.48 -13.60
C THR A 541 -24.56 -5.87 -13.21
N ASP A 542 -23.70 -6.75 -12.68
CA ASP A 542 -24.12 -8.06 -12.18
C ASP A 542 -24.91 -7.98 -10.86
N LEU A 543 -24.55 -7.06 -9.96
CA LEU A 543 -25.32 -6.76 -8.75
C LEU A 543 -26.71 -6.18 -9.07
N GLU A 544 -26.82 -5.28 -10.05
CA GLU A 544 -28.11 -4.77 -10.56
C GLU A 544 -28.96 -5.91 -11.13
N LYS A 545 -28.38 -6.73 -12.01
CA LYS A 545 -29.03 -7.91 -12.62
C LYS A 545 -29.53 -8.92 -11.58
N LYS A 546 -28.86 -9.03 -10.43
CA LYS A 546 -29.23 -9.91 -9.30
C LYS A 546 -30.11 -9.23 -8.25
N GLY A 547 -30.50 -7.97 -8.45
CA GLY A 547 -31.34 -7.22 -7.50
C GLY A 547 -30.65 -6.95 -6.15
N ARG A 548 -29.33 -6.70 -6.16
CA ARG A 548 -28.46 -6.63 -4.97
C ARG A 548 -27.54 -5.41 -4.91
N LEU A 549 -27.66 -4.46 -5.84
CA LEU A 549 -26.87 -3.23 -5.81
C LEU A 549 -27.04 -2.44 -4.50
N ASP A 550 -28.24 -2.46 -3.92
CA ASP A 550 -28.55 -1.80 -2.64
C ASP A 550 -27.72 -2.33 -1.46
N LYS A 551 -27.16 -3.55 -1.57
CA LYS A 551 -26.30 -4.17 -0.54
C LYS A 551 -24.81 -3.90 -0.71
N ALA A 552 -24.37 -3.27 -1.79
CA ALA A 552 -22.92 -3.05 -2.00
C ALA A 552 -22.28 -2.22 -0.88
N GLY A 553 -22.97 -1.18 -0.38
CA GLY A 553 -22.52 -0.39 0.77
C GLY A 553 -22.48 -1.18 2.08
N ASP A 554 -23.54 -1.94 2.38
CA ASP A 554 -23.60 -2.84 3.54
C ASP A 554 -22.46 -3.88 3.50
N TYR A 555 -22.16 -4.43 2.32
CA TYR A 555 -21.07 -5.37 2.12
C TYR A 555 -19.69 -4.73 2.27
N GLN A 556 -19.45 -3.53 1.72
CA GLN A 556 -18.19 -2.79 1.93
C GLN A 556 -17.96 -2.55 3.44
N MET A 557 -18.99 -2.08 4.16
CA MET A 557 -18.87 -1.79 5.58
C MET A 557 -18.65 -3.05 6.42
N ALA A 558 -19.38 -4.14 6.15
CA ALA A 558 -19.27 -5.38 6.93
C ALA A 558 -17.95 -6.12 6.66
N SER A 559 -17.54 -6.27 5.39
CA SER A 559 -16.25 -6.87 5.03
C SER A 559 -15.07 -5.99 5.47
N GLY A 560 -15.19 -4.66 5.37
CA GLY A 560 -14.19 -3.70 5.83
C GLY A 560 -13.98 -3.71 7.34
N HIS A 561 -15.06 -3.69 8.13
CA HIS A 561 -14.97 -3.86 9.58
C HIS A 561 -14.40 -5.22 9.99
N PHE A 562 -14.59 -6.25 9.17
CA PHE A 562 -13.97 -7.54 9.41
C PHE A 562 -12.48 -7.56 9.06
N ALA A 563 -12.06 -6.97 7.93
CA ALA A 563 -10.65 -6.78 7.62
C ALA A 563 -9.94 -6.00 8.74
N LYS A 564 -10.55 -4.90 9.23
CA LYS A 564 -10.05 -4.06 10.33
C LYS A 564 -9.60 -4.85 11.57
N ILE A 565 -10.38 -5.85 12.03
CA ILE A 565 -10.00 -6.63 13.23
C ILE A 565 -8.82 -7.59 12.96
N LEU A 566 -8.65 -8.04 11.72
CA LEU A 566 -7.52 -8.88 11.31
C LEU A 566 -6.24 -8.05 11.16
N TYR A 567 -6.32 -6.85 10.55
CA TYR A 567 -5.23 -5.86 10.55
C TYR A 567 -4.75 -5.55 11.97
N LYS A 568 -5.67 -5.26 12.89
CA LYS A 568 -5.36 -4.94 14.29
C LYS A 568 -4.57 -6.06 14.99
N GLU A 569 -5.05 -7.30 14.91
CA GLU A 569 -4.38 -8.44 15.55
C GLU A 569 -3.03 -8.79 14.87
N GLU A 570 -2.90 -8.60 13.55
CA GLU A 570 -1.65 -8.86 12.82
C GLU A 570 -0.56 -7.82 13.16
N ILE A 571 -0.93 -6.54 13.20
CA ILE A 571 -0.05 -5.43 13.62
C ILE A 571 0.32 -5.55 15.12
N GLU A 572 -0.65 -5.86 15.99
CA GLU A 572 -0.37 -6.06 17.41
C GLU A 572 0.59 -7.23 17.66
N ARG A 573 0.49 -8.32 16.90
CA ARG A 573 1.47 -9.42 16.99
C ARG A 573 2.87 -9.00 16.60
N ALA A 574 3.03 -8.16 15.58
CA ALA A 574 4.32 -7.60 15.21
C ALA A 574 4.92 -6.80 16.38
N PHE A 575 4.14 -5.91 17.00
CA PHE A 575 4.59 -5.16 18.19
C PHE A 575 4.79 -6.01 19.45
N LYS A 576 4.04 -7.11 19.62
CA LYS A 576 4.18 -8.08 20.72
C LYS A 576 5.39 -9.01 20.56
N THR A 577 6.12 -8.96 19.43
CA THR A 577 7.24 -9.87 19.10
C THR A 577 8.60 -9.16 19.20
N PRO A 578 9.42 -9.41 20.25
CA PRO A 578 10.80 -8.94 20.29
C PRO A 578 11.63 -9.58 19.17
N GLY A 579 12.30 -8.74 18.36
CA GLY A 579 13.10 -9.17 17.20
C GLY A 579 12.45 -8.90 15.84
N ILE A 580 11.15 -8.57 15.80
CA ILE A 580 10.55 -7.92 14.63
C ILE A 580 10.90 -6.43 14.68
N SER A 581 11.49 -5.93 13.60
CA SER A 581 11.85 -4.52 13.39
C SER A 581 10.87 -3.76 12.48
N GLY A 582 9.79 -4.41 12.04
CA GLY A 582 8.68 -3.75 11.39
C GLY A 582 7.77 -4.67 10.60
N PHE A 583 6.83 -4.08 9.89
CA PHE A 583 5.96 -4.73 8.92
C PHE A 583 5.76 -3.83 7.70
N GLN A 584 5.35 -4.45 6.59
CA GLN A 584 4.85 -3.75 5.41
C GLN A 584 3.43 -4.24 5.15
N LEU A 585 2.46 -3.32 5.19
CA LEU A 585 1.10 -3.60 4.73
C LEU A 585 1.12 -3.81 3.21
N LEU A 586 0.38 -4.80 2.74
CA LEU A 586 -0.18 -4.89 1.39
C LEU A 586 -1.70 -4.96 1.59
N ASP A 587 -2.39 -3.84 1.79
CA ASP A 587 -1.94 -2.43 1.69
C ASP A 587 -2.90 -1.52 2.49
N LEU A 588 -2.44 -0.38 3.01
CA LEU A 588 -3.33 0.64 3.59
C LEU A 588 -4.38 1.16 2.59
N HIS A 589 -4.01 1.27 1.31
CA HIS A 589 -4.88 1.72 0.22
C HIS A 589 -5.24 0.58 -0.75
N ASP A 590 -6.18 0.79 -1.68
CA ASP A 590 -6.57 -0.29 -2.60
C ASP A 590 -5.60 -0.43 -3.77
N PHE A 591 -5.26 -1.69 -4.07
CA PHE A 591 -4.50 -2.06 -5.24
C PHE A 591 -5.45 -2.44 -6.39
N PRO A 592 -5.62 -1.60 -7.42
CA PRO A 592 -6.63 -1.85 -8.47
C PRO A 592 -6.20 -2.92 -9.48
N GLY A 593 -4.90 -3.18 -9.60
CA GLY A 593 -4.32 -4.11 -10.57
C GLY A 593 -4.46 -5.58 -10.18
N GLN A 594 -3.80 -6.44 -10.95
CA GLN A 594 -3.61 -7.89 -10.75
C GLN A 594 -4.86 -8.74 -10.44
N GLY A 595 -6.08 -8.20 -10.51
CA GLY A 595 -7.32 -8.84 -10.09
C GLY A 595 -8.26 -7.98 -9.26
N THR A 596 -8.11 -6.65 -9.19
CA THR A 596 -8.94 -5.76 -8.35
C THR A 596 -8.81 -6.13 -6.86
N ALA A 597 -7.59 -5.99 -6.31
CA ALA A 597 -7.23 -6.41 -4.96
C ALA A 597 -7.58 -5.33 -3.90
N LEU A 598 -8.88 -5.19 -3.63
CA LEU A 598 -9.40 -4.16 -2.73
C LEU A 598 -9.23 -4.55 -1.25
N VAL A 599 -8.02 -4.43 -0.70
CA VAL A 599 -7.70 -4.79 0.71
C VAL A 599 -7.57 -3.58 1.65
N GLY A 600 -7.61 -2.36 1.10
CA GLY A 600 -7.28 -1.13 1.82
C GLY A 600 -8.35 -0.66 2.79
N MET A 601 -7.93 0.09 3.80
CA MET A 601 -8.84 0.93 4.60
C MET A 601 -9.14 2.25 3.87
N LEU A 602 -8.20 2.68 3.01
CA LEU A 602 -8.37 3.72 2.00
C LEU A 602 -8.68 3.09 0.64
N ASP A 603 -9.24 3.87 -0.29
CA ASP A 603 -9.40 3.48 -1.69
C ASP A 603 -8.14 3.80 -2.54
N ALA A 604 -8.18 3.48 -3.84
CA ALA A 604 -7.06 3.66 -4.77
C ALA A 604 -6.71 5.14 -5.05
N PHE A 605 -7.40 6.10 -4.42
CA PHE A 605 -7.08 7.52 -4.45
C PHE A 605 -6.50 8.01 -3.11
N TRP A 606 -6.26 7.14 -2.13
CA TRP A 606 -5.89 7.46 -0.74
C TRP A 606 -6.98 8.24 0.03
N ASP A 607 -8.26 8.10 -0.36
CA ASP A 607 -9.38 8.63 0.43
C ASP A 607 -9.96 7.54 1.36
N SER A 608 -10.52 7.93 2.52
CA SER A 608 -11.11 6.96 3.45
C SER A 608 -12.42 6.35 2.92
N LYS A 609 -12.52 5.02 3.01
CA LYS A 609 -13.76 4.27 2.74
C LYS A 609 -14.84 4.40 3.82
N GLY A 610 -14.54 5.07 4.95
CA GLY A 610 -15.42 5.18 6.11
C GLY A 610 -15.41 3.98 7.08
N ILE A 611 -14.53 2.99 6.86
CA ILE A 611 -14.39 1.77 7.68
C ILE A 611 -13.76 2.03 9.06
N ILE A 612 -12.80 2.97 9.07
CA ILE A 612 -12.02 3.40 10.24
C ILE A 612 -11.36 4.75 9.93
N THR A 613 -11.26 5.62 10.95
CA THR A 613 -10.46 6.85 10.89
C THR A 613 -8.99 6.59 11.21
N GLY A 614 -8.09 7.48 10.77
CA GLY A 614 -6.66 7.38 11.12
C GLY A 614 -6.39 7.43 12.64
N ALA A 615 -7.24 8.15 13.39
CA ALA A 615 -7.16 8.19 14.85
C ALA A 615 -7.47 6.83 15.51
N GLU A 616 -8.53 6.15 15.08
CA GLU A 616 -8.85 4.78 15.53
C GLU A 616 -7.82 3.75 15.06
N PHE A 617 -7.20 3.95 13.88
CA PHE A 617 -6.11 3.09 13.40
C PHE A 617 -4.83 3.26 14.25
N ARG A 618 -4.55 4.49 14.70
CA ARG A 618 -3.42 4.81 15.60
C ARG A 618 -3.53 4.20 17.00
N GLU A 619 -4.70 3.71 17.42
CA GLU A 619 -4.85 2.93 18.66
C GLU A 619 -3.99 1.66 18.65
N PHE A 620 -3.82 1.02 17.48
CA PHE A 620 -3.02 -0.20 17.33
C PHE A 620 -1.81 -0.06 16.39
N CYS A 621 -1.74 1.03 15.61
CA CYS A 621 -0.63 1.30 14.69
C CYS A 621 -0.09 2.73 14.85
N SER A 622 0.85 2.93 15.77
CA SER A 622 1.48 4.24 15.99
C SER A 622 2.87 4.12 16.65
N GLU A 623 3.51 5.27 16.87
CA GLU A 623 4.77 5.41 17.61
C GLU A 623 4.70 4.98 19.09
N PHE A 624 3.50 4.81 19.65
CA PHE A 624 3.31 4.32 21.01
C PHE A 624 1.99 3.54 21.12
N VAL A 625 2.06 2.22 21.31
CA VAL A 625 0.90 1.33 21.30
C VAL A 625 0.74 0.63 22.67
N PRO A 626 -0.33 0.91 23.43
CA PRO A 626 -0.75 0.07 24.55
C PRO A 626 -1.21 -1.30 24.03
N LEU A 627 -0.80 -2.38 24.70
CA LEU A 627 -1.05 -3.77 24.28
C LEU A 627 -1.67 -4.57 25.42
N LEU A 628 -2.56 -5.51 25.10
CA LEU A 628 -3.01 -6.56 26.00
C LEU A 628 -2.64 -7.94 25.46
N LYS A 629 -2.30 -8.84 26.40
CA LYS A 629 -2.23 -10.30 26.17
C LYS A 629 -3.29 -10.98 27.03
N PHE A 630 -4.18 -11.73 26.38
CA PHE A 630 -5.27 -12.50 27.01
C PHE A 630 -5.62 -13.73 26.15
N GLU A 631 -6.11 -14.80 26.79
CA GLU A 631 -6.20 -16.15 26.20
C GLU A 631 -7.10 -16.24 24.95
N LYS A 632 -8.28 -15.61 24.96
CA LYS A 632 -9.37 -15.91 24.03
C LYS A 632 -10.40 -14.78 23.90
N ALA A 633 -11.25 -14.83 22.88
CA ALA A 633 -12.30 -13.84 22.66
C ALA A 633 -13.58 -14.09 23.48
N THR A 634 -13.84 -15.34 23.89
CA THR A 634 -15.14 -15.74 24.46
C THR A 634 -14.99 -16.45 25.80
N TYR A 635 -15.82 -16.08 26.77
CA TYR A 635 -15.74 -16.51 28.16
C TYR A 635 -17.12 -16.89 28.71
N SER A 636 -17.15 -17.76 29.71
CA SER A 636 -18.31 -17.96 30.58
C SER A 636 -18.31 -16.98 31.76
N CYS A 637 -19.49 -16.64 32.30
CA CYS A 637 -19.57 -15.82 33.53
C CYS A 637 -18.93 -16.48 34.77
N HIS A 638 -18.57 -17.77 34.71
CA HIS A 638 -17.86 -18.47 35.78
C HIS A 638 -16.33 -18.34 35.69
N GLU A 639 -15.81 -17.68 34.65
CA GLU A 639 -14.37 -17.46 34.45
C GLU A 639 -13.92 -16.11 35.01
N ILE A 640 -12.61 -15.99 35.20
CA ILE A 640 -11.95 -14.71 35.46
C ILE A 640 -11.34 -14.25 34.13
N PHE A 641 -11.64 -13.02 33.74
CA PHE A 641 -10.90 -12.37 32.67
C PHE A 641 -9.59 -11.83 33.23
N THR A 642 -8.49 -12.53 32.98
CA THR A 642 -7.12 -12.09 33.27
C THR A 642 -6.53 -11.46 32.01
N ALA A 643 -6.04 -10.23 32.12
CA ALA A 643 -5.32 -9.55 31.04
C ALA A 643 -3.98 -8.99 31.52
N LYS A 644 -2.94 -9.28 30.75
CA LYS A 644 -1.60 -8.74 30.96
C LYS A 644 -1.43 -7.47 30.12
N ALA A 645 -1.13 -6.36 30.77
CA ALA A 645 -0.88 -5.07 30.14
C ALA A 645 0.60 -4.91 29.77
N GLU A 646 0.82 -4.57 28.51
CA GLU A 646 2.13 -4.39 27.88
C GLU A 646 2.11 -3.11 27.03
N VAL A 647 3.27 -2.67 26.54
CA VAL A 647 3.40 -1.47 25.71
C VAL A 647 4.57 -1.60 24.74
N SER A 648 4.39 -1.04 23.54
CA SER A 648 5.46 -0.80 22.57
C SER A 648 5.69 0.72 22.47
N ASN A 649 6.93 1.18 22.69
CA ASN A 649 7.28 2.61 22.74
C ASN A 649 8.43 2.97 21.80
N TYR A 650 8.10 3.73 20.75
CA TYR A 650 9.03 4.37 19.81
C TYR A 650 8.81 5.90 19.75
N TRP A 651 8.25 6.49 20.80
CA TRP A 651 7.95 7.93 20.90
C TRP A 651 9.05 8.69 21.66
N LYS A 652 9.23 8.40 22.95
CA LYS A 652 10.21 9.06 23.84
C LYS A 652 10.46 8.23 25.09
N ASP A 653 11.57 8.49 25.78
CA ASP A 653 11.74 7.98 27.14
C ASP A 653 10.67 8.57 28.07
N LEU A 654 9.95 7.69 28.75
CA LEU A 654 9.00 8.04 29.81
C LEU A 654 9.57 7.61 31.16
N GLY A 655 9.39 8.46 32.19
CA GLY A 655 9.59 8.10 33.59
C GLY A 655 8.37 7.37 34.15
N GLN A 656 8.10 7.58 35.43
CA GLN A 656 6.96 6.95 36.10
C GLN A 656 5.66 7.30 35.38
N SER A 657 4.97 6.27 34.91
CA SER A 657 3.82 6.36 34.03
C SER A 657 2.67 5.54 34.61
N VAL A 658 1.45 6.06 34.48
CA VAL A 658 0.22 5.40 34.93
C VAL A 658 -0.59 4.98 33.71
N PHE A 659 -0.99 3.72 33.66
CA PHE A 659 -1.94 3.20 32.69
C PHE A 659 -3.30 2.99 33.35
N GLU A 660 -4.32 3.59 32.77
CA GLU A 660 -5.72 3.37 33.16
C GLU A 660 -6.26 2.20 32.34
N TRP A 661 -6.78 1.17 33.00
CA TRP A 661 -7.55 0.11 32.35
C TRP A 661 -9.02 0.22 32.74
N GLN A 662 -9.91 -0.09 31.80
CA GLN A 662 -11.36 -0.06 31.99
C GLN A 662 -12.01 -1.24 31.27
N ILE A 663 -12.98 -1.87 31.93
CA ILE A 663 -13.90 -2.84 31.33
C ILE A 663 -15.28 -2.19 31.30
N SER A 664 -15.90 -2.16 30.12
CA SER A 664 -17.15 -1.42 29.91
C SER A 664 -18.17 -2.19 29.08
N MET A 665 -19.44 -1.87 29.31
CA MET A 665 -20.62 -2.39 28.62
C MET A 665 -21.44 -1.22 28.10
N ASN A 666 -21.63 -1.11 26.78
CA ASN A 666 -22.40 0.00 26.18
C ASN A 666 -21.93 1.40 26.65
N ASN A 667 -20.61 1.62 26.71
CA ASN A 667 -19.93 2.80 27.27
C ASN A 667 -20.13 3.06 28.78
N GLN A 668 -20.80 2.15 29.52
CA GLN A 668 -20.88 2.19 30.98
C GLN A 668 -19.70 1.41 31.58
N ASN A 669 -18.92 2.05 32.45
CA ASN A 669 -17.81 1.41 33.15
C ASN A 669 -18.34 0.39 34.17
N LEU A 670 -17.90 -0.87 34.07
CA LEU A 670 -18.20 -1.95 35.02
C LEU A 670 -17.10 -2.09 36.08
N ASN A 671 -15.84 -1.98 35.66
CA ASN A 671 -14.67 -2.04 36.53
C ASN A 671 -13.50 -1.30 35.87
N ALA A 672 -12.65 -0.67 36.67
CA ALA A 672 -11.46 0.04 36.20
C ALA A 672 -10.39 0.11 37.28
N GLY A 673 -9.15 0.35 36.86
CA GLY A 673 -8.02 0.50 37.77
C GLY A 673 -6.81 1.14 37.11
N GLU A 674 -5.76 1.30 37.90
CA GLU A 674 -4.48 1.86 37.47
C GLU A 674 -3.36 0.82 37.62
N LEU A 675 -2.46 0.77 36.63
CA LEU A 675 -1.18 0.07 36.69
C LEU A 675 -0.06 1.10 36.57
N LEU A 676 1.04 0.90 37.31
CA LEU A 676 2.17 1.84 37.34
C LEU A 676 3.45 1.17 36.86
N ILE A 677 4.23 1.88 36.05
CA ILE A 677 5.56 1.48 35.60
C ILE A 677 6.54 2.65 35.76
N ASP A 678 7.69 2.40 36.40
CA ASP A 678 8.63 3.47 36.80
C ASP A 678 9.45 4.07 35.64
N LYS A 679 9.63 3.34 34.54
CA LYS A 679 10.27 3.84 33.32
C LYS A 679 9.81 3.03 32.11
N ILE A 680 9.54 3.72 30.99
CA ILE A 680 9.37 3.11 29.66
C ILE A 680 10.45 3.71 28.74
N PRO A 681 11.59 3.04 28.52
CA PRO A 681 12.64 3.53 27.61
C PRO A 681 12.13 3.72 26.18
N TYR A 682 12.76 4.64 25.43
CA TYR A 682 12.57 4.69 23.98
C TYR A 682 13.06 3.38 23.32
N GLY A 683 12.34 2.87 22.32
CA GLY A 683 12.73 1.69 21.56
C GLY A 683 12.50 0.37 22.29
N SER A 684 11.53 0.35 23.22
CA SER A 684 11.29 -0.79 24.10
C SER A 684 9.87 -1.36 23.96
N TYR A 685 9.79 -2.68 24.14
CA TYR A 685 8.57 -3.41 24.47
C TYR A 685 8.66 -3.76 25.97
N ALA A 686 7.64 -3.42 26.74
CA ALA A 686 7.67 -3.50 28.20
C ALA A 686 6.36 -4.07 28.78
N GLU A 687 6.50 -4.79 29.89
CA GLU A 687 5.40 -5.29 30.72
C GLU A 687 5.04 -4.25 31.78
N ILE A 688 3.76 -3.89 31.88
CA ILE A 688 3.24 -2.89 32.82
C ILE A 688 2.68 -3.58 34.08
N GLY A 689 1.99 -4.72 33.90
CA GLY A 689 1.39 -5.49 34.98
C GLY A 689 0.21 -6.34 34.50
N THR A 690 -0.55 -6.91 35.43
CA THR A 690 -1.71 -7.78 35.16
C THR A 690 -2.92 -7.30 35.96
N PHE A 691 -4.12 -7.42 35.38
CA PHE A 691 -5.38 -7.19 36.08
C PHE A 691 -6.38 -8.32 35.82
N ASP A 692 -7.25 -8.55 36.80
CA ASP A 692 -8.28 -9.59 36.80
C ASP A 692 -9.68 -8.99 36.94
N PHE A 693 -10.67 -9.61 36.30
CA PHE A 693 -12.08 -9.29 36.49
C PHE A 693 -12.93 -10.56 36.58
N GLU A 694 -13.59 -10.76 37.71
CA GLU A 694 -14.51 -11.88 37.94
C GLU A 694 -15.81 -11.67 37.14
N LEU A 695 -16.05 -12.48 36.12
CA LEU A 695 -17.20 -12.33 35.22
C LEU A 695 -18.55 -12.73 35.86
N LYS A 696 -18.54 -13.13 37.14
CA LYS A 696 -19.69 -13.66 37.91
C LYS A 696 -20.89 -12.73 37.95
N GLU A 697 -20.69 -11.42 37.79
CA GLU A 697 -21.76 -10.41 37.89
C GLU A 697 -22.51 -10.25 36.57
N ILE A 698 -21.94 -10.71 35.46
CA ILE A 698 -22.59 -10.76 34.15
C ILE A 698 -23.69 -11.83 34.17
N LYS A 699 -24.96 -11.39 34.12
CA LYS A 699 -26.15 -12.28 34.15
C LYS A 699 -26.79 -12.55 32.79
N GLU A 700 -26.44 -11.76 31.78
CA GLU A 700 -26.99 -11.84 30.43
C GLU A 700 -25.84 -11.91 29.40
N PRO A 701 -26.03 -12.56 28.23
CA PRO A 701 -25.04 -12.58 27.15
C PRO A 701 -24.65 -11.17 26.70
N VAL A 702 -23.37 -10.81 26.81
CA VAL A 702 -22.91 -9.42 26.59
C VAL A 702 -21.58 -9.34 25.83
N LYS A 703 -21.37 -8.25 25.07
CA LYS A 703 -20.05 -7.81 24.60
C LYS A 703 -19.51 -6.79 25.60
N LEU A 704 -18.30 -7.01 26.12
CA LEU A 704 -17.57 -6.04 26.92
C LEU A 704 -16.42 -5.47 26.08
N ASP A 705 -16.21 -4.17 26.16
CA ASP A 705 -15.06 -3.50 25.57
C ASP A 705 -14.04 -3.22 26.70
N VAL A 706 -12.84 -3.79 26.55
CA VAL A 706 -11.70 -3.68 27.47
C VAL A 706 -10.72 -2.68 26.89
N THR A 707 -10.48 -1.56 27.58
CA THR A 707 -9.59 -0.48 27.12
C THR A 707 -8.37 -0.36 28.03
N LEU A 708 -7.20 -0.10 27.44
CA LEU A 708 -5.96 0.29 28.13
C LEU A 708 -5.47 1.64 27.59
N ARG A 709 -5.10 2.57 28.47
CA ARG A 709 -4.71 3.95 28.11
C ARG A 709 -3.54 4.46 28.92
N LEU A 710 -2.59 5.16 28.29
CA LEU A 710 -1.59 5.95 29.01
C LEU A 710 -2.23 7.25 29.53
N LYS A 711 -2.32 7.39 30.85
CA LYS A 711 -3.04 8.47 31.56
C LYS A 711 -2.54 9.86 31.11
N GLY A 712 -3.48 10.72 30.73
CA GLY A 712 -3.18 12.10 30.28
C GLY A 712 -2.64 12.22 28.85
N THR A 713 -2.76 11.18 28.02
CA THR A 713 -2.38 11.19 26.60
C THR A 713 -3.52 10.70 25.69
N GLU A 714 -3.33 10.82 24.38
CA GLU A 714 -4.23 10.23 23.37
C GLU A 714 -4.08 8.70 23.24
N TYR A 715 -2.94 8.14 23.68
CA TYR A 715 -2.61 6.74 23.45
C TYR A 715 -3.51 5.80 24.26
N THR A 716 -4.48 5.22 23.56
CA THR A 716 -5.52 4.33 24.04
C THR A 716 -5.61 3.17 23.07
N ASN A 717 -5.97 1.98 23.55
CA ASN A 717 -6.26 0.83 22.70
C ASN A 717 -7.37 -0.01 23.35
N THR A 718 -8.23 -0.62 22.53
CA THR A 718 -9.44 -1.32 22.99
C THR A 718 -9.60 -2.69 22.33
N TRP A 719 -10.07 -3.68 23.09
CA TRP A 719 -10.31 -5.06 22.66
C TRP A 719 -11.71 -5.53 23.10
N PRO A 720 -12.49 -6.14 22.20
CA PRO A 720 -13.78 -6.71 22.54
C PRO A 720 -13.64 -8.14 23.09
N ILE A 721 -14.40 -8.46 24.14
CA ILE A 721 -14.63 -9.83 24.63
C ILE A 721 -16.13 -10.13 24.74
N TRP A 722 -16.53 -11.38 24.56
CA TRP A 722 -17.93 -11.79 24.67
C TRP A 722 -18.10 -12.74 25.86
N VAL A 723 -19.00 -12.37 26.77
CA VAL A 723 -19.25 -13.10 28.01
C VAL A 723 -20.63 -13.73 27.95
N TYR A 724 -20.67 -15.04 28.11
CA TYR A 724 -21.87 -15.86 28.01
C TYR A 724 -22.18 -16.52 29.36
N PRO A 725 -23.26 -16.13 30.07
CA PRO A 725 -23.64 -16.79 31.31
C PRO A 725 -24.04 -18.25 31.07
N GLN A 726 -24.02 -19.08 32.12
CA GLN A 726 -24.58 -20.43 32.03
C GLN A 726 -26.10 -20.34 31.85
N ILE A 727 -26.57 -20.49 30.61
CA ILE A 727 -28.00 -20.57 30.32
C ILE A 727 -28.52 -21.96 30.74
N GLU A 728 -29.52 -21.98 31.62
CA GLU A 728 -30.27 -23.20 31.92
C GLU A 728 -31.12 -23.63 30.72
N ARG A 729 -31.17 -24.95 30.48
CA ARG A 729 -31.68 -25.50 29.23
C ARG A 729 -33.18 -25.73 29.33
N ASN A 730 -33.97 -24.80 28.79
CA ASN A 730 -35.43 -24.91 28.79
C ASN A 730 -35.93 -25.92 27.73
N GLU A 731 -35.73 -27.22 27.97
CA GLU A 731 -36.17 -28.31 27.07
C GLU A 731 -37.68 -28.58 27.11
N ALA A 732 -38.45 -27.84 27.92
CA ALA A 732 -39.92 -27.86 27.93
C ALA A 732 -40.55 -27.08 26.77
N GLY A 733 -39.73 -26.65 25.80
CA GLY A 733 -40.13 -25.81 24.69
C GLY A 733 -40.99 -26.47 23.61
N LYS A 734 -41.58 -25.64 22.74
CA LYS A 734 -42.43 -26.04 21.59
C LYS A 734 -41.68 -26.06 20.25
N VAL A 735 -40.35 -25.93 20.28
CA VAL A 735 -39.49 -25.92 19.09
C VAL A 735 -38.75 -27.24 18.97
N LEU A 736 -39.01 -28.00 17.91
CA LEU A 736 -38.20 -29.17 17.56
C LEU A 736 -36.83 -28.69 17.06
N VAL A 737 -35.76 -29.03 17.77
CA VAL A 737 -34.39 -28.82 17.28
C VAL A 737 -33.83 -30.14 16.74
N THR A 738 -33.48 -30.16 15.45
CA THR A 738 -33.07 -31.39 14.74
C THR A 738 -31.97 -31.13 13.73
N SER A 739 -31.11 -32.12 13.49
CA SER A 739 -30.19 -32.18 12.35
C SER A 739 -30.66 -33.13 11.23
N ASP A 740 -31.83 -33.72 11.42
CA ASP A 740 -32.44 -34.74 10.57
C ASP A 740 -33.59 -34.13 9.76
N TRP A 741 -33.45 -34.15 8.43
CA TRP A 741 -34.43 -33.59 7.49
C TRP A 741 -35.80 -34.29 7.59
N GLN A 742 -35.86 -35.61 7.75
CA GLN A 742 -37.13 -36.34 7.72
C GLN A 742 -38.00 -35.94 8.92
N LYS A 743 -37.37 -35.76 10.09
CA LYS A 743 -38.04 -35.28 11.30
C LYS A 743 -38.49 -33.81 11.19
N ALA A 744 -37.73 -32.98 10.48
CA ALA A 744 -38.12 -31.61 10.20
C ALA A 744 -39.33 -31.56 9.24
N GLU A 745 -39.30 -32.34 8.16
CA GLU A 745 -40.37 -32.45 7.16
C GLU A 745 -41.69 -32.95 7.76
N GLU A 746 -41.65 -33.93 8.67
CA GLU A 746 -42.81 -34.41 9.43
C GLU A 746 -43.41 -33.32 10.35
N ALA A 747 -42.59 -32.70 11.21
CA ALA A 747 -43.05 -31.68 12.16
C ALA A 747 -43.59 -30.42 11.46
N LEU A 748 -42.93 -29.96 10.39
CA LEU A 748 -43.41 -28.85 9.55
C LEU A 748 -44.72 -29.20 8.81
N SER A 749 -44.94 -30.47 8.47
CA SER A 749 -46.22 -30.95 7.89
C SER A 749 -47.36 -30.95 8.92
N ASN A 750 -47.04 -31.13 10.21
CA ASN A 750 -47.98 -31.06 11.34
C ASN A 750 -48.31 -29.63 11.77
N GLY A 751 -47.48 -28.64 11.41
CA GLY A 751 -47.65 -27.23 11.80
C GLY A 751 -46.77 -26.79 12.97
N GLU A 752 -45.71 -27.53 13.27
CA GLU A 752 -44.83 -27.27 14.41
C GLU A 752 -43.75 -26.21 14.08
N LYS A 753 -43.05 -25.72 15.11
CA LYS A 753 -41.90 -24.82 14.98
C LYS A 753 -40.62 -25.66 14.96
N VAL A 754 -39.76 -25.49 13.96
CA VAL A 754 -38.54 -26.32 13.77
C VAL A 754 -37.29 -25.46 13.63
N LEU A 755 -36.27 -25.75 14.44
CA LEU A 755 -34.89 -25.28 14.24
C LEU A 755 -34.09 -26.42 13.60
N LEU A 756 -33.80 -26.28 12.31
CA LEU A 756 -33.06 -27.26 11.53
C LEU A 756 -31.58 -26.84 11.46
N THR A 757 -30.69 -27.68 12.00
CA THR A 757 -29.22 -27.52 11.92
C THR A 757 -28.61 -28.81 11.37
N PRO A 758 -28.61 -29.03 10.04
CA PRO A 758 -28.13 -30.27 9.43
C PRO A 758 -26.62 -30.46 9.63
N LYS A 759 -26.11 -31.67 9.36
CA LYS A 759 -24.65 -31.88 9.39
C LYS A 759 -24.00 -31.19 8.20
N ILE A 760 -22.85 -30.57 8.42
CA ILE A 760 -22.13 -29.76 7.41
C ILE A 760 -21.81 -30.57 6.13
N ASN A 761 -21.56 -31.87 6.27
CA ASN A 761 -21.27 -32.79 5.15
C ASN A 761 -22.52 -33.28 4.40
N GLU A 762 -23.73 -33.00 4.92
CA GLU A 762 -25.00 -33.31 4.26
C GLU A 762 -25.49 -32.13 3.40
N LEU A 763 -24.83 -30.97 3.48
CA LEU A 763 -25.21 -29.72 2.82
C LEU A 763 -24.37 -29.41 1.56
N LYS A 764 -25.03 -29.00 0.48
CA LYS A 764 -24.41 -28.33 -0.67
C LYS A 764 -24.01 -26.91 -0.26
N GLY A 765 -22.89 -26.41 -0.78
CA GLY A 765 -22.46 -25.03 -0.56
C GLY A 765 -20.98 -24.88 -0.29
N ILE A 766 -20.54 -23.62 -0.21
CA ILE A 766 -19.14 -23.26 0.08
C ILE A 766 -18.81 -23.69 1.51
N GLU A 767 -17.63 -24.27 1.74
CA GLU A 767 -17.15 -24.51 3.10
C GLU A 767 -16.85 -23.19 3.82
N GLY A 768 -17.30 -23.07 5.07
CA GLY A 768 -17.07 -21.90 5.90
C GLY A 768 -15.60 -21.74 6.30
N LYS A 769 -15.10 -20.52 6.13
CA LYS A 769 -13.85 -20.01 6.70
C LYS A 769 -14.16 -18.85 7.64
N PHE A 770 -13.23 -18.53 8.54
CA PHE A 770 -13.30 -17.27 9.25
C PHE A 770 -12.76 -16.14 8.38
N VAL A 771 -11.48 -16.21 7.97
CA VAL A 771 -10.81 -15.17 7.16
C VAL A 771 -11.51 -14.94 5.82
N PRO A 772 -11.47 -13.70 5.27
CA PRO A 772 -12.04 -13.41 3.97
C PRO A 772 -11.17 -13.98 2.84
N VAL A 773 -11.57 -13.68 1.60
CA VAL A 773 -10.70 -13.80 0.41
C VAL A 773 -9.34 -13.16 0.69
N PHE A 774 -8.28 -13.89 0.35
CA PHE A 774 -6.91 -13.39 0.31
C PHE A 774 -6.68 -12.61 -0.98
N TRP A 775 -6.13 -11.40 -0.83
CA TRP A 775 -5.70 -10.50 -1.91
C TRP A 775 -6.78 -10.19 -2.96
N SER A 776 -6.95 -11.08 -3.93
CA SER A 776 -7.98 -11.00 -4.97
C SER A 776 -8.56 -12.39 -5.31
N PRO A 777 -9.89 -12.50 -5.49
CA PRO A 777 -10.56 -13.72 -5.98
C PRO A 777 -10.33 -13.96 -7.48
N VAL A 778 -9.75 -12.99 -8.19
CA VAL A 778 -9.45 -13.03 -9.63
C VAL A 778 -7.99 -13.42 -9.86
N HIS A 779 -7.07 -12.94 -9.00
CA HIS A 779 -5.67 -13.36 -9.03
C HIS A 779 -5.53 -14.83 -8.64
N PHE A 780 -6.12 -15.20 -7.50
CA PHE A 780 -6.08 -16.54 -6.91
C PHE A 780 -7.46 -17.21 -6.97
N PRO A 781 -7.97 -17.62 -8.15
CA PRO A 781 -9.35 -18.08 -8.33
C PRO A 781 -9.66 -19.44 -7.70
N ASN A 782 -8.62 -20.21 -7.34
CA ASN A 782 -8.74 -21.54 -6.75
C ASN A 782 -8.94 -21.51 -5.22
N GLN A 783 -8.94 -20.33 -4.59
CA GLN A 783 -9.19 -20.24 -3.15
C GLN A 783 -10.68 -20.45 -2.81
N PRO A 784 -11.04 -21.32 -1.85
CA PRO A 784 -12.35 -21.26 -1.23
C PRO A 784 -12.39 -20.02 -0.32
N GLY A 785 -13.29 -19.07 -0.62
CA GLY A 785 -13.37 -17.80 0.10
C GLY A 785 -14.69 -17.05 -0.12
N THR A 786 -15.12 -16.38 0.94
CA THR A 786 -16.20 -15.39 1.02
C THR A 786 -15.59 -14.12 1.65
N MET A 787 -16.31 -13.00 1.71
CA MET A 787 -15.79 -11.71 2.21
C MET A 787 -16.33 -11.40 3.63
N GLY A 788 -16.66 -12.43 4.40
CA GLY A 788 -17.23 -12.33 5.74
C GLY A 788 -18.77 -12.44 5.79
N LEU A 789 -19.35 -12.02 6.91
CA LEU A 789 -20.79 -12.03 7.18
C LEU A 789 -21.34 -10.60 7.20
N LEU A 790 -22.56 -10.40 6.66
CA LEU A 790 -23.44 -9.29 6.97
C LEU A 790 -24.57 -9.80 7.86
N ILE A 791 -24.63 -9.31 9.10
CA ILE A 791 -25.50 -9.81 10.16
C ILE A 791 -26.58 -8.76 10.45
N ASN A 792 -27.86 -9.14 10.41
CA ASN A 792 -28.93 -8.29 10.91
C ASN A 792 -28.89 -8.28 12.45
N ASN A 793 -27.97 -7.54 13.04
CA ASN A 793 -27.70 -7.58 14.49
C ASN A 793 -28.80 -6.96 15.37
N LYS A 794 -29.88 -6.47 14.75
CA LYS A 794 -31.12 -6.02 15.43
C LYS A 794 -32.26 -7.05 15.32
N HIS A 795 -32.03 -8.17 14.63
CA HIS A 795 -33.00 -9.24 14.52
C HIS A 795 -33.21 -9.94 15.87
N GLN A 796 -34.47 -10.26 16.21
CA GLN A 796 -34.82 -10.78 17.53
C GLN A 796 -34.19 -12.16 17.84
N ALA A 797 -33.80 -12.92 16.81
CA ALA A 797 -32.96 -14.12 16.96
C ALA A 797 -31.62 -13.87 17.69
N PHE A 798 -31.14 -12.62 17.77
CA PHE A 798 -29.94 -12.20 18.50
C PHE A 798 -30.23 -11.49 19.84
N ALA A 799 -31.48 -11.43 20.30
CA ALA A 799 -31.85 -10.76 21.56
C ALA A 799 -31.18 -11.38 22.81
N SER A 800 -30.65 -12.61 22.72
CA SER A 800 -29.80 -13.23 23.73
C SER A 800 -28.44 -13.67 23.15
N PHE A 801 -27.96 -13.02 22.09
CA PHE A 801 -26.66 -13.28 21.47
C PHE A 801 -25.99 -11.97 21.00
N PRO A 802 -25.10 -11.35 21.81
CA PRO A 802 -24.44 -10.10 21.46
C PRO A 802 -23.61 -10.22 20.17
N THR A 803 -23.97 -9.44 19.16
CA THR A 803 -23.25 -9.38 17.89
C THR A 803 -23.25 -7.98 17.27
N GLU A 804 -22.19 -7.69 16.53
CA GLU A 804 -22.11 -6.56 15.62
C GLU A 804 -22.66 -6.97 14.24
N PHE A 805 -22.74 -6.03 13.30
CA PHE A 805 -23.30 -6.25 11.96
C PHE A 805 -22.37 -7.02 11.00
N HIS A 806 -21.18 -7.39 11.46
CA HIS A 806 -20.10 -8.00 10.69
C HIS A 806 -19.49 -9.20 11.41
N SER A 807 -18.73 -10.03 10.69
CA SER A 807 -17.85 -11.05 11.28
C SER A 807 -16.97 -10.44 12.37
N ASN A 808 -16.98 -11.03 13.56
CA ASN A 808 -16.04 -10.72 14.65
C ASN A 808 -15.66 -12.01 15.40
N TRP A 809 -14.67 -11.96 16.30
CA TRP A 809 -13.97 -13.13 16.84
C TRP A 809 -14.85 -14.19 17.50
N GLN A 810 -16.00 -13.82 18.08
CA GLN A 810 -16.96 -14.79 18.62
C GLN A 810 -17.57 -15.69 17.54
N TRP A 811 -17.69 -15.21 16.30
CA TRP A 811 -18.19 -16.01 15.16
C TRP A 811 -17.18 -17.04 14.63
N TRP A 812 -15.93 -17.07 15.10
CA TRP A 812 -14.90 -17.98 14.56
C TRP A 812 -15.37 -19.45 14.51
N ASP A 813 -15.82 -20.01 15.64
CA ASP A 813 -16.31 -21.39 15.72
C ASP A 813 -17.52 -21.63 14.79
N LEU A 814 -18.43 -20.67 14.71
CA LEU A 814 -19.63 -20.77 13.87
C LEU A 814 -19.27 -20.75 12.38
N CYS A 815 -18.37 -19.86 11.95
CA CYS A 815 -17.87 -19.79 10.59
C CYS A 815 -17.12 -21.07 10.21
N LYS A 816 -16.17 -21.53 11.04
CA LYS A 816 -15.38 -22.75 10.80
C LYS A 816 -16.24 -24.03 10.78
N GLN A 817 -17.41 -24.03 11.42
CA GLN A 817 -18.35 -25.14 11.47
C GLN A 817 -19.63 -24.84 10.66
N SER A 818 -19.48 -24.44 9.37
CA SER A 818 -20.62 -24.10 8.52
C SER A 818 -20.49 -24.42 7.02
N LYS A 819 -21.64 -24.41 6.34
CA LYS A 819 -21.74 -24.18 4.89
C LYS A 819 -22.35 -22.80 4.61
N SER A 820 -21.94 -22.18 3.51
CA SER A 820 -22.66 -21.06 2.89
C SER A 820 -23.55 -21.60 1.78
N LEU A 821 -24.88 -21.49 1.94
CA LEU A 821 -25.87 -22.00 0.99
C LEU A 821 -26.15 -20.96 -0.10
N GLU A 822 -26.38 -21.41 -1.34
CA GLU A 822 -26.80 -20.56 -2.46
C GLU A 822 -28.33 -20.36 -2.44
N MET A 823 -28.75 -19.11 -2.21
CA MET A 823 -30.13 -18.75 -1.84
C MET A 823 -31.01 -18.34 -3.03
N GLU A 824 -30.51 -18.40 -4.27
CA GLU A 824 -31.24 -17.98 -5.49
C GLU A 824 -32.58 -18.71 -5.71
N LYS A 825 -32.79 -19.85 -5.05
CA LYS A 825 -34.04 -20.65 -5.09
C LYS A 825 -34.77 -20.72 -3.75
N ILE A 826 -34.26 -20.00 -2.75
CA ILE A 826 -34.69 -20.02 -1.35
C ILE A 826 -35.06 -18.59 -0.96
N GLU A 827 -36.27 -18.20 -1.34
CA GLU A 827 -36.86 -16.89 -1.04
C GLU A 827 -37.27 -16.81 0.46
N ALA A 828 -36.27 -16.67 1.34
CA ALA A 828 -36.42 -16.61 2.80
C ALA A 828 -35.96 -15.26 3.38
N GLU A 829 -36.31 -14.95 4.62
CA GLU A 829 -35.70 -13.82 5.34
C GLU A 829 -34.30 -14.22 5.85
N ARG A 830 -33.27 -13.46 5.46
CA ARG A 830 -31.85 -13.76 5.76
C ARG A 830 -31.45 -13.08 7.08
N ILE A 831 -31.37 -13.86 8.15
CA ILE A 831 -30.92 -13.40 9.48
C ILE A 831 -29.41 -13.13 9.45
N VAL A 832 -28.65 -13.98 8.76
CA VAL A 832 -27.24 -13.79 8.41
C VAL A 832 -27.07 -13.99 6.90
N THR A 833 -26.53 -12.97 6.24
CA THR A 833 -26.07 -13.05 4.85
C THR A 833 -24.57 -13.35 4.86
N VAL A 834 -24.11 -14.26 4.02
CA VAL A 834 -22.68 -14.44 3.76
C VAL A 834 -22.33 -13.59 2.54
N ILE A 835 -21.24 -12.84 2.60
CA ILE A 835 -20.83 -11.95 1.50
C ILE A 835 -20.01 -12.78 0.52
N ASP A 836 -20.49 -13.00 -0.71
CA ASP A 836 -19.70 -13.71 -1.72
C ASP A 836 -18.57 -12.82 -2.27
N ASN A 837 -17.60 -13.42 -2.95
CA ASN A 837 -16.59 -12.67 -3.69
C ASN A 837 -17.22 -11.94 -4.90
N PHE A 838 -16.74 -10.71 -5.16
CA PHE A 838 -17.30 -9.82 -6.19
C PHE A 838 -17.22 -10.35 -7.64
N ALA A 839 -16.34 -11.32 -7.90
CA ALA A 839 -16.21 -11.99 -9.19
C ALA A 839 -17.35 -13.00 -9.46
N LYS A 840 -18.21 -13.27 -8.45
CA LYS A 840 -19.34 -14.22 -8.55
C LYS A 840 -20.66 -13.67 -8.02
N ASN A 841 -20.65 -12.77 -7.03
CA ASN A 841 -21.83 -12.15 -6.40
C ASN A 841 -23.01 -13.12 -6.18
N ARG A 842 -22.76 -14.33 -5.68
CA ARG A 842 -23.85 -15.26 -5.38
C ARG A 842 -24.61 -14.78 -4.15
N ASP A 843 -25.91 -15.04 -4.14
CA ASP A 843 -26.72 -14.85 -2.96
C ASP A 843 -26.44 -15.96 -1.95
N LEU A 844 -25.80 -15.64 -0.82
CA LEU A 844 -25.40 -16.62 0.18
C LEU A 844 -25.97 -16.35 1.57
N SER A 845 -26.31 -17.42 2.29
CA SER A 845 -26.71 -17.36 3.71
C SER A 845 -26.27 -18.60 4.47
N ASN A 846 -26.15 -18.48 5.80
CA ASN A 846 -25.99 -19.61 6.72
C ASN A 846 -27.03 -19.61 7.87
N LEU A 847 -27.93 -18.62 7.93
CA LEU A 847 -29.05 -18.55 8.88
C LEU A 847 -30.21 -17.75 8.26
N PHE A 848 -31.36 -18.41 8.08
CA PHE A 848 -32.57 -17.81 7.49
C PHE A 848 -33.85 -18.37 8.10
N GLU A 849 -34.97 -17.70 7.89
CA GLU A 849 -36.29 -18.18 8.32
C GLU A 849 -37.38 -18.11 7.24
N ALA A 850 -38.36 -19.01 7.38
CA ALA A 850 -39.49 -19.15 6.48
C ALA A 850 -40.65 -19.92 7.11
N ARG A 851 -41.84 -19.79 6.52
CA ARG A 851 -42.97 -20.70 6.69
C ARG A 851 -42.77 -21.90 5.76
N VAL A 852 -42.97 -23.13 6.22
CA VAL A 852 -42.76 -24.34 5.40
C VAL A 852 -43.87 -25.35 5.65
N GLY A 853 -44.60 -25.70 4.59
CA GLY A 853 -45.78 -26.57 4.70
C GLY A 853 -46.88 -25.90 5.52
N LYS A 854 -47.06 -26.33 6.77
CA LYS A 854 -47.95 -25.66 7.74
C LYS A 854 -47.17 -25.03 8.91
N GLY A 855 -45.91 -25.39 9.07
CA GLY A 855 -45.07 -25.03 10.20
C GLY A 855 -44.16 -23.83 9.92
N LEU A 856 -43.32 -23.52 10.89
CA LEU A 856 -42.39 -22.39 10.85
C LEU A 856 -40.96 -22.89 11.06
N LEU A 857 -40.04 -22.45 10.21
CA LEU A 857 -38.66 -22.94 10.14
C LEU A 857 -37.68 -21.79 10.41
N VAL A 858 -36.71 -22.04 11.30
CA VAL A 858 -35.40 -21.39 11.22
C VAL A 858 -34.39 -22.44 10.73
N PHE A 859 -33.72 -22.15 9.64
CA PHE A 859 -32.69 -23.02 9.06
C PHE A 859 -31.31 -22.44 9.38
N SER A 860 -30.43 -23.25 9.98
CA SER A 860 -29.02 -22.93 10.13
C SER A 860 -28.13 -23.91 9.38
N ALA A 861 -27.28 -23.38 8.51
CA ALA A 861 -26.19 -24.11 7.88
C ALA A 861 -24.89 -24.09 8.72
N MET A 862 -24.97 -23.57 9.96
CA MET A 862 -23.96 -23.70 11.00
C MET A 862 -24.29 -24.91 11.89
N ASP A 863 -23.26 -25.59 12.39
CA ASP A 863 -23.44 -26.65 13.38
C ASP A 863 -23.78 -26.05 14.75
N LEU A 864 -25.04 -26.23 15.17
CA LEU A 864 -25.57 -25.86 16.48
C LEU A 864 -25.96 -27.10 17.33
N HIS A 865 -25.32 -28.24 17.09
CA HIS A 865 -25.68 -29.52 17.72
C HIS A 865 -24.48 -30.39 18.16
N SER A 866 -23.40 -30.47 17.38
CA SER A 866 -22.20 -31.23 17.72
C SER A 866 -21.43 -30.55 18.85
N LYS A 867 -21.06 -31.33 19.88
CA LYS A 867 -20.27 -30.87 21.05
C LYS A 867 -20.85 -29.60 21.70
N ILE A 868 -22.17 -29.48 21.73
CA ILE A 868 -22.86 -28.23 22.13
C ILE A 868 -22.63 -27.80 23.59
N ASN A 869 -22.13 -28.70 24.45
CA ASN A 869 -21.71 -28.33 25.81
C ASN A 869 -20.33 -27.68 25.86
N ASP A 870 -19.46 -28.00 24.89
CA ASP A 870 -18.08 -27.50 24.79
C ASP A 870 -18.02 -26.18 23.99
N ARG A 871 -19.00 -25.96 23.10
CA ARG A 871 -19.08 -24.82 22.16
C ARG A 871 -20.05 -23.74 22.67
N ILE A 872 -19.58 -22.92 23.61
CA ILE A 872 -20.39 -21.91 24.32
C ILE A 872 -21.10 -20.90 23.39
N VAL A 873 -20.45 -20.51 22.28
CA VAL A 873 -21.03 -19.60 21.27
C VAL A 873 -22.22 -20.26 20.57
N ALA A 874 -22.02 -21.46 20.01
CA ALA A 874 -23.06 -22.22 19.33
C ALA A 874 -24.24 -22.56 20.26
N LYS A 875 -23.95 -22.87 21.54
CA LYS A 875 -24.96 -23.08 22.58
C LYS A 875 -25.82 -21.84 22.81
N THR A 876 -25.19 -20.67 22.94
CA THR A 876 -25.89 -19.41 23.21
C THR A 876 -26.67 -18.93 21.99
N LEU A 877 -26.09 -19.00 20.79
CA LEU A 877 -26.80 -18.66 19.56
C LEU A 877 -28.03 -19.55 19.36
N ARG A 878 -27.90 -20.87 19.55
CA ARG A 878 -29.03 -21.81 19.51
C ARG A 878 -30.13 -21.42 20.49
N GLN A 879 -29.78 -21.10 21.74
CA GLN A 879 -30.79 -20.75 22.74
C GLN A 879 -31.44 -19.39 22.45
N SER A 880 -30.69 -18.41 21.92
CA SER A 880 -31.23 -17.13 21.46
C SER A 880 -32.23 -17.31 20.32
N ILE A 881 -31.90 -18.16 19.34
CA ILE A 881 -32.83 -18.56 18.26
C ILE A 881 -34.06 -19.26 18.83
N MET A 882 -33.91 -20.21 19.76
CA MET A 882 -35.06 -20.89 20.40
C MET A 882 -35.96 -19.91 21.16
N ASN A 883 -35.38 -19.02 21.98
CA ASN A 883 -36.13 -17.99 22.73
C ASN A 883 -36.96 -17.11 21.79
N TYR A 884 -36.34 -16.66 20.69
CA TYR A 884 -37.00 -15.91 19.64
C TYR A 884 -38.13 -16.73 18.99
N MET A 885 -37.85 -17.97 18.58
CA MET A 885 -38.84 -18.86 17.98
C MET A 885 -40.04 -19.13 18.90
N GLU A 886 -39.89 -19.06 20.22
CA GLU A 886 -41.01 -19.24 21.16
C GLU A 886 -41.82 -17.96 21.41
N SER A 887 -41.25 -16.80 21.10
CA SER A 887 -41.91 -15.50 21.23
C SER A 887 -43.05 -15.25 20.23
N THR A 888 -43.72 -14.11 20.40
CA THR A 888 -44.68 -13.54 19.43
C THR A 888 -44.00 -12.97 18.18
N GLU A 889 -42.71 -12.65 18.25
CA GLU A 889 -41.97 -11.96 17.18
C GLU A 889 -41.55 -12.92 16.06
N PHE A 890 -41.55 -14.23 16.32
CA PHE A 890 -41.31 -15.24 15.29
C PHE A 890 -42.57 -15.48 14.46
N SER A 891 -42.72 -14.62 13.45
CA SER A 891 -43.80 -14.64 12.46
C SER A 891 -43.24 -14.42 11.04
N PRO A 892 -42.37 -15.34 10.53
CA PRO A 892 -41.81 -15.24 9.18
C PRO A 892 -42.93 -15.08 8.15
N SER A 893 -42.70 -14.25 7.14
CA SER A 893 -43.69 -13.92 6.12
C SER A 893 -43.56 -14.75 4.84
N ASN A 894 -42.33 -15.08 4.44
CA ASN A 894 -42.02 -15.88 3.26
C ASN A 894 -42.49 -17.35 3.39
N GLU A 895 -43.02 -17.93 2.32
CA GLU A 895 -43.40 -19.35 2.26
C GLU A 895 -42.46 -20.14 1.34
N LEU A 896 -41.95 -21.29 1.81
CA LEU A 896 -41.11 -22.21 1.03
C LEU A 896 -41.72 -23.61 0.96
N THR A 897 -41.44 -24.29 -0.15
CA THR A 897 -41.74 -25.72 -0.33
C THR A 897 -40.66 -26.60 0.29
N PHE A 898 -41.04 -27.84 0.65
CA PHE A 898 -40.09 -28.86 1.12
C PHE A 898 -38.95 -29.11 0.13
N GLU A 899 -39.25 -29.14 -1.18
CA GLU A 899 -38.24 -29.32 -2.23
C GLU A 899 -37.24 -28.16 -2.33
N GLN A 900 -37.63 -26.91 -2.02
CA GLN A 900 -36.68 -25.79 -1.94
C GLN A 900 -35.67 -25.98 -0.81
N ILE A 901 -36.11 -26.35 0.40
CA ILE A 901 -35.19 -26.62 1.51
C ILE A 901 -34.30 -27.83 1.20
N LYS A 902 -34.90 -28.92 0.73
CA LYS A 902 -34.24 -30.17 0.32
C LYS A 902 -33.23 -29.98 -0.81
N SER A 903 -33.40 -28.96 -1.66
CA SER A 903 -32.41 -28.60 -2.69
C SER A 903 -31.02 -28.25 -2.10
N SER A 904 -30.98 -27.82 -0.84
CA SER A 904 -29.75 -27.53 -0.06
C SER A 904 -28.94 -28.77 0.33
N PHE A 905 -29.51 -29.98 0.24
CA PHE A 905 -28.85 -31.22 0.70
C PHE A 905 -28.11 -31.95 -0.43
N GLN A 906 -26.99 -32.61 -0.12
CA GLN A 906 -26.25 -33.41 -1.09
C GLN A 906 -26.96 -34.74 -1.42
N LEU A 907 -26.79 -35.23 -2.66
CA LEU A 907 -27.34 -36.54 -3.09
C LEU A 907 -26.35 -37.70 -2.89
N ASP A 908 -25.06 -37.41 -2.75
CA ASP A 908 -24.00 -38.34 -2.35
C ASP A 908 -23.06 -37.62 -1.37
N PRO A 909 -22.96 -38.04 -0.09
CA PRO A 909 -22.08 -37.42 0.91
C PRO A 909 -20.57 -37.53 0.61
N ASN A 910 -20.17 -38.25 -0.44
CA ASN A 910 -18.78 -38.36 -0.89
C ASN A 910 -18.42 -37.37 -2.02
N ALA A 911 -19.41 -36.68 -2.59
CA ALA A 911 -19.21 -35.75 -3.70
C ALA A 911 -18.62 -34.42 -3.20
N GLN A 912 -17.45 -34.04 -3.72
CA GLN A 912 -16.73 -32.79 -3.42
C GLN A 912 -16.26 -32.61 -1.96
N LYS A 913 -15.17 -33.29 -1.62
CA LYS A 913 -14.08 -32.59 -0.92
C LYS A 913 -13.35 -31.71 -1.92
N LEU A 914 -13.59 -30.40 -1.90
CA LEU A 914 -12.56 -29.45 -2.33
C LEU A 914 -11.52 -29.42 -1.20
N GLU A 915 -10.28 -29.79 -1.50
CA GLU A 915 -9.25 -29.89 -0.46
C GLU A 915 -8.89 -28.52 0.11
N LYS A 916 -8.55 -28.50 1.40
CA LYS A 916 -7.95 -27.33 2.06
C LYS A 916 -6.48 -27.24 1.68
N LYS A 917 -6.21 -26.98 0.40
CA LYS A 917 -4.93 -26.39 -0.01
C LYS A 917 -4.94 -24.90 0.34
N SER A 918 -3.93 -24.48 1.07
CA SER A 918 -3.46 -23.10 1.07
C SER A 918 -3.11 -22.69 -0.37
N ILE A 919 -3.14 -21.39 -0.67
CA ILE A 919 -2.60 -20.89 -1.95
C ILE A 919 -1.08 -21.10 -2.07
N TYR A 920 -0.42 -21.39 -0.96
CA TYR A 920 1.00 -21.72 -0.85
C TYR A 920 1.28 -23.23 -0.85
N ASP A 921 0.25 -24.09 -0.83
CA ASP A 921 0.40 -25.56 -0.84
C ASP A 921 0.51 -26.09 -2.28
N ASN A 922 1.68 -25.94 -2.90
CA ASN A 922 2.01 -26.58 -4.19
C ASN A 922 2.25 -28.09 -4.03
#